data_AF-I0R7H2-F1
#
_entry.id   AF-I0R7H2-F1
#
_cell.length_a   1.000
_cell.length_b   1.000
_cell.length_c   1.000
_cell.angle_alpha   90.00
_cell.angle_beta   90.00
_cell.angle_gamma   90.00
#
_symmetry.space_group_name_H-M   'P 1'
#
loop_
_entity.id
_entity.type
_entity.pdbx_description
1 polymer ?
#
loop_
_entity_poly.entity_id
_entity_poly.type
_entity_poly.pdbx_seq_one_letter_code
_entity_poly.pdbx_strand_id
1 'polypeptide(L)'
;MRERINRLAKGIIEEELPILVCEPSNINLPIKVDEAVRFEIEVRSGNRIPLKGVAYSDNIRVRVVDSTFGGIKNILVLEINSGNLNSNEKIEGSITLVTNAGEKEIPYIFYIKNTDTVLVLNSLKTVDDFMVIAKEDMSIALAIFMYKDFCSSGFMKDIKLQKLYETLSRGNDFRSNLENFLQAAGNKEAVSFQLESSRLDFASVEEEKTASIKVYKENWGLLDIDVSTNAGYIKLNKDKIKNEDFTDNVYELEFSIDPDLLDDKKNIANINFKNGLNEKNLEIVINKNLEKEYQREARLFERKQWINYFKLRIEFELSNDKLQKNEILFKMLAVLDRLLVSTYKSLLVKLLKAEIFLMQNDKAGAKSTINSIDNKIKENKHELRDEYLILEYLDTYMYPDAEKIRDLCKLVKDLYKKDHSIIELVLILNLDNTLVDNPAEKQRFLKRAFELGDRSSILMMEYARLLCKNPHLLNSCGTLEVLALSFGIRNNLISISLSEKILEVVRETKRVNGAILNILLSIYNALPSNELLSDICEIFINGNVRKSYVNKWYERCIEKGLQVDRIYEYFIYSLPERYDVPMPESALKYFERINSMTEEFKLRIFENVVEYYQHNSEIYRAYIKRIKIFTIDNAMKLKMDEHLINIYSGILEEDDIDERLAKIIPFLINSYNIYVPEDGAKSIIVVYPELNGEKIYELKDKRAYIALYSDNAVILIEDEAGNRYYSKDMVMDKIFHMQNLVDRAYEIDKDHDMRRLEKLDKIADGVGIDVEDVSLIENAVEEIDIDQRFRNKLMSRLIEYFWESSKNDKEINFELLNKTGVKSLNEDNIFMYCDTLMNIGNKLESIEIIKSFGIEHIKKDNLLTLVSKAIEDEAFEQNKILSNIAFALYKVGEFSDKTLEFIARTYNGRTIDMFECLKTCVEQNVETYDFEERILIQMLFSNQTTNLDEAFGIYADRKRVTDIIIRAYFTIKSDAFFMNDEETSDAVFEYLEDGLNDVDDIKEFPNIYMLALSKYYSRKEKLNFKQTRLCEMIVKNLCDEDMIFSYFKSLAKFVYVDRDILESVFIEYKGEKEGIVLNSKILPLSDIFEEEEFPNVYKNIFVKYKKIFADEIWEYQIVQNVDGNVKVLANDCVQFEKEEDTRESRFILINDMEDLPEGKDEEMKKKLTEFIYKDELVDNLFVLI
;
A
#
# COMPACT_ATOMS: atom_id res chain seq x y z
N MET A 1 24.99 -12.82 -48.65
CA MET A 1 25.45 -14.23 -48.71
C MET A 1 25.49 -14.76 -50.14
N ARG A 2 24.34 -14.99 -50.82
CA ARG A 2 24.29 -15.56 -52.19
C ARG A 2 25.20 -14.86 -53.21
N GLU A 3 25.24 -13.53 -53.21
CA GLU A 3 26.13 -12.75 -54.09
C GLU A 3 27.60 -13.11 -53.92
N ARG A 4 28.08 -13.22 -52.68
CA ARG A 4 29.47 -13.59 -52.36
C ARG A 4 29.78 -15.03 -52.79
N ILE A 5 28.88 -15.96 -52.52
CA ILE A 5 29.03 -17.38 -52.91
C ILE A 5 29.08 -17.52 -54.43
N ASN A 6 28.26 -16.79 -55.17
CA ASN A 6 28.31 -16.78 -56.63
C ASN A 6 29.63 -16.20 -57.17
N ARG A 7 30.24 -15.22 -56.48
CA ARG A 7 31.57 -14.71 -56.83
C ARG A 7 32.66 -15.75 -56.56
N LEU A 8 32.62 -16.39 -55.39
CA LEU A 8 33.53 -17.49 -55.03
C LEU A 8 33.40 -18.67 -56.01
N ALA A 9 32.18 -19.04 -56.41
CA ALA A 9 31.94 -20.11 -57.38
C ALA A 9 32.51 -19.81 -58.78
N LYS A 10 32.67 -18.52 -59.12
CA LYS A 10 33.33 -18.05 -60.35
C LYS A 10 34.86 -17.90 -60.19
N GLY A 11 35.43 -18.29 -59.04
CA GLY A 11 36.85 -18.14 -58.75
C GLY A 11 37.28 -16.72 -58.36
N ILE A 12 36.33 -15.81 -58.10
CA ILE A 12 36.62 -14.42 -57.73
C ILE A 12 36.67 -14.31 -56.21
N ILE A 13 37.86 -14.01 -55.69
CA ILE A 13 38.11 -13.81 -54.26
C ILE A 13 38.37 -12.33 -54.02
N GLU A 14 37.73 -11.76 -53.01
CA GLU A 14 37.90 -10.35 -52.64
C GLU A 14 39.28 -10.15 -52.00
N GLU A 15 40.07 -9.22 -52.54
CA GLU A 15 41.46 -8.96 -52.13
C GLU A 15 41.55 -8.30 -50.75
N GLU A 16 40.60 -7.41 -50.42
CA GLU A 16 40.49 -6.79 -49.10
C GLU A 16 39.17 -7.16 -48.44
N LEU A 17 39.24 -7.73 -47.23
CA LEU A 17 38.08 -8.02 -46.40
C LEU A 17 37.74 -6.81 -45.52
N PRO A 18 36.45 -6.54 -45.24
CA PRO A 18 36.09 -5.47 -44.31
C PRO A 18 36.64 -5.75 -42.91
N ILE A 19 37.06 -4.70 -42.20
CA ILE A 19 37.48 -4.81 -40.80
C ILE A 19 36.29 -4.48 -39.90
N LEU A 20 35.77 -5.49 -39.18
CA LEU A 20 34.61 -5.33 -38.30
C LEU A 20 34.95 -4.58 -37.01
N VAL A 21 34.38 -3.39 -36.84
CA VAL A 21 34.45 -2.60 -35.60
C VAL A 21 33.04 -2.50 -35.02
N CYS A 22 32.88 -2.89 -33.76
CA CYS A 22 31.59 -2.83 -33.05
C CYS A 22 31.78 -2.08 -31.73
N GLU A 23 30.88 -1.14 -31.45
CA GLU A 23 30.86 -0.36 -30.22
C GLU A 23 29.42 -0.41 -29.63
N PRO A 24 29.23 -0.90 -28.39
CA PRO A 24 30.21 -1.49 -27.47
C PRO A 24 30.57 -2.96 -27.81
N SER A 25 31.71 -3.44 -27.29
CA SER A 25 32.15 -4.85 -27.44
C SER A 25 31.60 -5.81 -26.38
N ASN A 26 31.08 -5.27 -25.27
CA ASN A 26 30.39 -5.99 -24.21
C ASN A 26 29.34 -5.04 -23.62
N ILE A 27 28.14 -5.53 -23.35
CA ILE A 27 27.03 -4.74 -22.84
C ILE A 27 26.80 -5.15 -21.38
N ASN A 28 27.04 -4.23 -20.45
CA ASN A 28 26.74 -4.46 -19.04
C ASN A 28 25.97 -3.27 -18.49
N LEU A 29 24.64 -3.38 -18.45
CA LEU A 29 23.77 -2.21 -18.23
C LEU A 29 22.64 -2.49 -17.23
N PRO A 30 22.34 -1.53 -16.34
CA PRO A 30 21.17 -1.57 -15.50
C PRO A 30 19.90 -1.26 -16.29
N ILE A 31 18.86 -2.08 -16.16
CA ILE A 31 17.53 -1.84 -16.72
C ILE A 31 16.47 -1.67 -15.62
N LYS A 32 15.42 -0.90 -15.91
CA LYS A 32 14.27 -0.73 -15.02
C LYS A 32 13.24 -1.83 -15.28
N VAL A 33 12.52 -2.22 -14.23
CA VAL A 33 11.42 -3.19 -14.27
C VAL A 33 10.26 -2.61 -15.09
N ASP A 34 9.60 -3.45 -15.90
CA ASP A 34 8.38 -3.17 -16.67
C ASP A 34 8.46 -2.05 -17.72
N GLU A 35 9.67 -1.66 -18.17
CA GLU A 35 9.87 -0.74 -19.30
C GLU A 35 10.58 -1.46 -20.47
N ALA A 36 10.01 -1.39 -21.68
CA ALA A 36 10.69 -1.85 -22.89
C ALA A 36 11.87 -0.90 -23.19
N VAL A 37 13.09 -1.37 -22.92
CA VAL A 37 14.31 -0.58 -23.13
C VAL A 37 14.84 -0.84 -24.54
N ARG A 38 15.14 0.23 -25.27
CA ARG A 38 15.84 0.15 -26.55
C ARG A 38 17.31 0.48 -26.39
N PHE A 39 18.17 -0.34 -26.97
CA PHE A 39 19.62 -0.15 -26.95
C PHE A 39 20.18 -0.22 -28.38
N GLU A 40 21.10 0.68 -28.71
CA GLU A 40 21.69 0.78 -30.04
C GLU A 40 23.15 0.28 -30.02
N ILE A 41 23.50 -0.60 -30.95
CA ILE A 41 24.88 -1.04 -31.19
C ILE A 41 25.34 -0.44 -32.52
N GLU A 42 26.48 0.24 -32.52
CA GLU A 42 27.11 0.70 -33.75
C GLU A 42 28.02 -0.39 -34.33
N VAL A 43 27.77 -0.75 -35.59
CA VAL A 43 28.58 -1.69 -36.37
C VAL A 43 29.14 -0.98 -37.60
N ARG A 44 30.46 -0.81 -37.66
CA ARG A 44 31.13 -0.07 -38.74
C ARG A 44 32.31 -0.84 -39.33
N SER A 45 32.65 -0.48 -40.56
CA SER A 45 33.84 -0.96 -41.26
C SER A 45 35.03 -0.04 -41.02
N GLY A 46 36.12 -0.59 -40.46
CA GLY A 46 37.34 0.15 -40.15
C GLY A 46 38.14 0.58 -41.38
N ASN A 47 38.05 -0.16 -42.49
CA ASN A 47 38.75 0.11 -43.75
C ASN A 47 37.85 0.65 -44.87
N ARG A 48 36.64 1.16 -44.54
CA ARG A 48 35.66 1.75 -45.49
C ARG A 48 35.10 0.80 -46.55
N ILE A 49 35.42 -0.49 -46.49
CA ILE A 49 34.82 -1.53 -47.34
C ILE A 49 33.41 -1.83 -46.81
N PRO A 50 32.37 -1.92 -47.65
CA PRO A 50 31.01 -2.21 -47.19
C PRO A 50 30.91 -3.52 -46.41
N LEU A 51 30.47 -3.42 -45.15
CA LEU A 51 30.17 -4.56 -44.30
C LEU A 51 28.73 -5.03 -44.58
N LYS A 52 28.53 -6.33 -44.78
CA LYS A 52 27.21 -6.96 -44.90
C LYS A 52 27.12 -8.07 -43.86
N GLY A 53 26.00 -8.17 -43.15
CA GLY A 53 25.84 -9.19 -42.13
C GLY A 53 24.43 -9.38 -41.60
N VAL A 54 24.30 -10.38 -40.73
CA VAL A 54 23.07 -10.71 -40.01
C VAL A 54 23.38 -10.82 -38.51
N ALA A 55 22.49 -10.30 -37.68
CA ALA A 55 22.57 -10.34 -36.22
C ALA A 55 21.51 -11.30 -35.66
N TYR A 56 21.94 -12.19 -34.77
CA TYR A 56 21.09 -13.13 -34.04
C TYR A 56 21.20 -12.88 -32.54
N SER A 57 20.10 -13.09 -31.81
CA SER A 57 20.04 -13.07 -30.35
C SER A 57 19.72 -14.47 -29.85
N ASP A 58 20.43 -14.89 -28.81
CA ASP A 58 20.28 -16.19 -28.15
C ASP A 58 19.20 -16.20 -27.05
N ASN A 59 18.70 -15.05 -26.61
CA ASN A 59 17.70 -14.93 -25.56
C ASN A 59 16.36 -14.41 -26.12
N ILE A 60 15.25 -15.02 -25.70
CA ILE A 60 13.89 -14.64 -26.12
C ILE A 60 13.48 -13.23 -25.66
N ARG A 61 14.08 -12.70 -24.59
CA ARG A 61 13.79 -11.37 -24.04
C ARG A 61 14.51 -10.24 -24.79
N VAL A 62 15.50 -10.57 -25.62
CA VAL A 62 16.28 -9.59 -26.38
C VAL A 62 16.02 -9.79 -27.87
N ARG A 63 15.30 -8.86 -28.48
CA ARG A 63 14.96 -8.90 -29.90
C ARG A 63 15.79 -7.90 -30.69
N VAL A 64 16.41 -8.36 -31.77
CA VAL A 64 16.98 -7.47 -32.78
C VAL A 64 15.86 -7.03 -33.73
N VAL A 65 15.63 -5.71 -33.85
CA VAL A 65 14.55 -5.16 -34.69
C VAL A 65 14.84 -5.43 -36.16
N ASP A 66 16.01 -5.01 -36.64
CA ASP A 66 16.49 -5.22 -38.01
C ASP A 66 17.70 -6.16 -37.98
N SER A 67 17.46 -7.45 -38.21
CA SER A 67 18.50 -8.47 -38.14
C SER A 67 19.51 -8.39 -39.28
N THR A 68 19.18 -7.80 -40.43
CA THR A 68 20.05 -7.71 -41.60
C THR A 68 20.57 -6.30 -41.81
N PHE A 69 21.87 -6.14 -42.00
CA PHE A 69 22.50 -4.83 -42.17
C PHE A 69 23.56 -4.83 -43.28
N GLY A 70 23.81 -3.67 -43.87
CA GLY A 70 24.66 -3.52 -45.04
C GLY A 70 25.10 -2.08 -45.28
N GLY A 71 26.42 -1.82 -45.24
CA GLY A 71 26.98 -0.47 -45.44
C GLY A 71 28.29 -0.27 -44.70
N ILE A 72 28.78 0.98 -44.69
CA ILE A 72 30.03 1.35 -44.00
C ILE A 72 29.79 1.56 -42.50
N LYS A 73 28.63 2.12 -42.12
CA LYS A 73 28.20 2.33 -40.73
C LYS A 73 26.74 1.92 -40.61
N ASN A 74 26.43 1.04 -39.67
CA ASN A 74 25.11 0.48 -39.41
C ASN A 74 24.79 0.63 -37.92
N ILE A 75 23.51 0.82 -37.59
CA ILE A 75 23.03 0.88 -36.22
C ILE A 75 22.05 -0.28 -36.03
N LEU A 76 22.32 -1.14 -35.07
CA LEU A 76 21.44 -2.25 -34.69
C LEU A 76 20.65 -1.85 -33.46
N VAL A 77 19.32 -1.86 -33.57
CA VAL A 77 18.42 -1.57 -32.46
C VAL A 77 18.00 -2.88 -31.80
N LEU A 78 18.27 -2.99 -30.51
CA LEU A 78 17.81 -4.05 -29.62
C LEU A 78 16.61 -3.57 -28.83
N GLU A 79 15.61 -4.44 -28.69
CA GLU A 79 14.45 -4.25 -27.82
C GLU A 79 14.51 -5.30 -26.71
N ILE A 80 14.59 -4.82 -25.46
CA ILE A 80 14.77 -5.65 -24.27
C ILE A 80 13.45 -5.66 -23.49
N ASN A 81 12.89 -6.84 -23.29
CA ASN A 81 11.68 -7.02 -22.48
C ASN A 81 12.06 -7.38 -21.03
N SER A 82 11.98 -6.39 -20.14
CA SER A 82 12.23 -6.54 -18.70
C SER A 82 10.98 -6.90 -17.89
N GLY A 83 9.84 -7.11 -18.55
CA GLY A 83 8.56 -7.35 -17.88
C GLY A 83 8.56 -8.61 -17.02
N ASN A 84 7.96 -8.51 -15.84
CA ASN A 84 7.75 -9.61 -14.89
C ASN A 84 9.03 -10.32 -14.38
N LEU A 85 10.18 -9.66 -14.42
CA LEU A 85 11.42 -10.21 -13.82
C LEU A 85 11.55 -9.74 -12.37
N ASN A 86 12.03 -10.62 -11.51
CA ASN A 86 12.28 -10.26 -10.11
C ASN A 86 13.54 -9.39 -9.98
N SER A 87 13.54 -8.53 -8.96
CA SER A 87 14.63 -7.63 -8.58
C SER A 87 16.05 -8.21 -8.52
N ASN A 88 16.21 -9.54 -8.40
CA ASN A 88 17.51 -10.20 -8.30
C ASN A 88 17.92 -10.93 -9.59
N GLU A 89 17.06 -10.92 -10.62
CA GLU A 89 17.29 -11.65 -11.86
C GLU A 89 18.11 -10.82 -12.85
N LYS A 90 18.81 -11.53 -13.73
CA LYS A 90 19.65 -10.97 -14.77
C LYS A 90 19.29 -11.61 -16.09
N ILE A 91 19.23 -10.80 -17.14
CA ILE A 91 19.11 -11.28 -18.51
C ILE A 91 20.53 -11.41 -19.06
N GLU A 92 20.98 -12.64 -19.23
CA GLU A 92 22.31 -12.97 -19.76
C GLU A 92 22.19 -13.65 -21.12
N GLY A 93 23.11 -13.33 -22.03
CA GLY A 93 23.18 -13.90 -23.36
C GLY A 93 24.22 -13.19 -24.23
N SER A 94 24.17 -13.44 -25.54
CA SER A 94 25.04 -12.83 -26.52
C SER A 94 24.34 -12.55 -27.86
N ILE A 95 24.78 -11.47 -28.50
CA ILE A 95 24.39 -11.14 -29.88
C ILE A 95 25.48 -11.65 -30.81
N THR A 96 25.12 -12.56 -31.71
CA THR A 96 26.03 -13.09 -32.71
C THR A 96 25.88 -12.32 -34.01
N LEU A 97 26.96 -11.68 -34.44
CA LEU A 97 27.07 -10.99 -35.73
C LEU A 97 27.76 -11.91 -36.73
N VAL A 98 27.05 -12.32 -37.78
CA VAL A 98 27.56 -13.11 -38.89
C VAL A 98 27.79 -12.18 -40.07
N THR A 99 29.04 -11.85 -40.36
CA THR A 99 29.39 -10.82 -41.36
C THR A 99 30.35 -11.33 -42.41
N ASN A 100 30.49 -10.60 -43.53
CA ASN A 100 31.53 -10.87 -44.52
C ASN A 100 32.97 -10.60 -44.03
N ALA A 101 33.13 -10.07 -42.82
CA ALA A 101 34.40 -9.85 -42.12
C ALA A 101 34.71 -10.92 -41.06
N GLY A 102 33.88 -11.96 -40.95
CA GLY A 102 33.94 -12.96 -39.87
C GLY A 102 32.74 -12.89 -38.93
N GLU A 103 32.75 -13.81 -37.96
CA GLU A 103 31.75 -13.84 -36.88
C GLU A 103 32.26 -13.13 -35.64
N LYS A 104 31.38 -12.38 -34.97
CA LYS A 104 31.70 -11.72 -33.70
C LYS A 104 30.54 -11.85 -32.72
N GLU A 105 30.88 -12.19 -31.49
CA GLU A 105 29.93 -12.31 -30.39
C GLU A 105 30.02 -11.08 -29.49
N ILE A 106 28.87 -10.51 -29.14
CA ILE A 106 28.74 -9.39 -28.21
C ILE A 106 27.97 -9.89 -26.99
N PRO A 107 28.65 -10.25 -25.89
CA PRO A 107 27.97 -10.66 -24.67
C PRO A 107 27.21 -9.48 -24.08
N TYR A 108 26.05 -9.77 -23.50
CA TYR A 108 25.26 -8.82 -22.75
C TYR A 108 24.82 -9.38 -21.39
N ILE A 109 24.86 -8.52 -20.39
CA ILE A 109 24.32 -8.75 -19.05
C ILE A 109 23.47 -7.54 -18.72
N PHE A 110 22.16 -7.74 -18.64
CA PHE A 110 21.23 -6.74 -18.13
C PHE A 110 20.82 -7.12 -16.72
N TYR A 111 21.20 -6.32 -15.74
CA TYR A 111 20.78 -6.52 -14.35
C TYR A 111 19.71 -5.50 -13.97
N ILE A 112 18.75 -5.95 -13.18
CA ILE A 112 17.67 -5.09 -12.73
C ILE A 112 18.22 -4.18 -11.63
N LYS A 113 18.14 -2.86 -11.86
CA LYS A 113 18.63 -1.91 -10.87
C LYS A 113 17.55 -1.65 -9.83
N ASN A 114 17.69 -2.34 -8.71
CA ASN A 114 16.97 -2.01 -7.49
C ASN A 114 17.42 -0.61 -7.01
N THR A 115 16.46 0.23 -6.68
CA THR A 115 16.71 1.36 -5.79
C THR A 115 17.01 0.80 -4.39
N ASP A 116 17.86 1.46 -3.59
CA ASP A 116 18.25 0.98 -2.24
C ASP A 116 17.04 0.66 -1.34
N THR A 117 15.89 1.29 -1.61
CA THR A 117 14.59 1.05 -0.98
C THR A 117 14.01 -0.35 -1.25
N VAL A 118 14.24 -0.93 -2.43
CA VAL A 118 13.73 -2.27 -2.81
C VAL A 118 14.46 -3.38 -2.06
N LEU A 119 15.75 -3.20 -1.76
CA LEU A 119 16.51 -4.14 -0.92
C LEU A 119 15.97 -4.18 0.51
N VAL A 120 15.56 -3.02 1.06
CA VAL A 120 14.91 -2.94 2.37
C VAL A 120 13.52 -3.59 2.34
N LEU A 121 12.70 -3.34 1.31
CA LEU A 121 11.39 -3.97 1.15
C LEU A 121 11.47 -5.50 1.03
N ASN A 122 12.46 -6.02 0.32
CA ASN A 122 12.69 -7.47 0.17
C ASN A 122 13.15 -8.13 1.49
N SER A 123 13.74 -7.37 2.41
CA SER A 123 14.12 -7.88 3.73
C SER A 123 12.94 -8.01 4.69
N LEU A 124 11.84 -7.29 4.45
CA LEU A 124 10.63 -7.29 5.27
C LEU A 124 9.73 -8.48 4.91
N LYS A 125 9.85 -9.58 5.66
CA LYS A 125 9.04 -10.79 5.45
C LYS A 125 7.78 -10.80 6.29
N THR A 126 7.80 -10.18 7.47
CA THR A 126 6.69 -10.15 8.42
C THR A 126 6.38 -8.72 8.88
N VAL A 127 5.18 -8.51 9.44
CA VAL A 127 4.79 -7.23 10.04
C VAL A 127 5.72 -6.88 11.21
N ASP A 128 6.19 -7.89 11.95
CA ASP A 128 7.12 -7.72 13.07
C ASP A 128 8.47 -7.16 12.61
N ASP A 129 8.98 -7.59 11.45
CA ASP A 129 10.23 -7.04 10.88
C ASP A 129 10.09 -5.52 10.62
N PHE A 130 8.93 -5.09 10.12
CA PHE A 130 8.64 -3.68 9.89
C PHE A 130 8.48 -2.90 11.21
N MET A 131 7.89 -3.53 12.25
CA MET A 131 7.80 -2.95 13.59
C MET A 131 9.17 -2.72 14.23
N VAL A 132 10.13 -3.62 14.01
CA VAL A 132 11.51 -3.44 14.51
C VAL A 132 12.15 -2.21 13.88
N ILE A 133 12.04 -2.05 12.55
CA ILE A 133 12.54 -0.86 11.85
C ILE A 133 11.85 0.41 12.36
N ALA A 134 10.52 0.38 12.52
CA ALA A 134 9.77 1.53 13.05
C ALA A 134 10.16 1.89 14.49
N LYS A 135 10.53 0.90 15.31
CA LYS A 135 10.98 1.11 16.69
C LYS A 135 12.40 1.68 16.77
N GLU A 136 13.27 1.31 15.83
CA GLU A 136 14.63 1.86 15.74
C GLU A 136 14.65 3.26 15.13
N ASP A 137 13.98 3.46 14.00
CA ASP A 137 13.87 4.76 13.33
C ASP A 137 12.50 4.92 12.63
N MET A 138 11.63 5.66 13.30
CA MET A 138 10.28 5.95 12.85
C MET A 138 10.25 6.83 11.57
N SER A 139 11.29 7.63 11.34
CA SER A 139 11.38 8.51 10.17
C SER A 139 11.72 7.72 8.91
N ILE A 140 12.59 6.71 9.03
CA ILE A 140 12.87 5.75 7.97
C ILE A 140 11.62 4.90 7.69
N ALA A 141 10.93 4.42 8.72
CA ALA A 141 9.68 3.66 8.54
C ALA A 141 8.60 4.47 7.82
N LEU A 142 8.49 5.78 8.11
CA LEU A 142 7.57 6.67 7.39
C LEU A 142 7.97 6.87 5.92
N ALA A 143 9.27 7.01 5.64
CA ALA A 143 9.75 7.08 4.25
C ALA A 143 9.46 5.79 3.47
N ILE A 144 9.58 4.63 4.11
CA ILE A 144 9.22 3.32 3.54
C ILE A 144 7.70 3.23 3.32
N PHE A 145 6.89 3.67 4.30
CA PHE A 145 5.43 3.64 4.22
C PHE A 145 4.87 4.54 3.13
N MET A 146 5.47 5.72 2.90
CA MET A 146 5.08 6.63 1.81
C MET A 146 5.54 6.16 0.42
N TYR A 147 6.33 5.09 0.35
CA TYR A 147 6.86 4.58 -0.91
C TYR A 147 5.77 3.85 -1.71
N LYS A 148 5.67 4.14 -3.01
CA LYS A 148 4.63 3.57 -3.88
C LYS A 148 4.61 2.05 -3.91
N ASP A 149 5.78 1.43 -3.78
CA ASP A 149 5.92 -0.03 -3.85
C ASP A 149 5.87 -0.69 -2.46
N PHE A 150 5.46 0.01 -1.39
CA PHE A 150 5.33 -0.61 -0.06
C PHE A 150 4.46 -1.88 -0.07
N CYS A 151 3.40 -1.89 -0.89
CA CYS A 151 2.53 -3.04 -1.12
C CYS A 151 3.24 -4.25 -1.75
N SER A 152 4.45 -4.10 -2.29
CA SER A 152 5.24 -5.19 -2.87
C SER A 152 6.08 -5.97 -1.84
N SER A 153 6.13 -5.51 -0.58
CA SER A 153 6.82 -6.22 0.51
C SER A 153 6.20 -7.60 0.83
N GLY A 154 7.01 -8.50 1.42
CA GLY A 154 6.62 -9.90 1.60
C GLY A 154 5.38 -10.11 2.49
N PHE A 155 5.22 -9.31 3.54
CA PHE A 155 4.06 -9.38 4.44
C PHE A 155 2.81 -8.73 3.85
N MET A 156 2.96 -7.82 2.89
CA MET A 156 1.84 -7.20 2.18
C MET A 156 1.22 -8.14 1.14
N LYS A 157 1.61 -9.41 1.05
CA LYS A 157 0.84 -10.40 0.26
C LYS A 157 -0.55 -10.69 0.84
N ASP A 158 -0.77 -10.37 2.12
CA ASP A 158 -2.09 -10.46 2.74
C ASP A 158 -3.00 -9.32 2.23
N ILE A 159 -4.13 -9.71 1.62
CA ILE A 159 -5.14 -8.81 1.07
C ILE A 159 -5.67 -7.88 2.18
N LYS A 160 -5.81 -8.39 3.42
CA LYS A 160 -6.33 -7.61 4.54
C LYS A 160 -5.40 -6.46 4.91
N LEU A 161 -4.09 -6.71 4.96
CA LEU A 161 -3.08 -5.69 5.28
C LEU A 161 -2.95 -4.64 4.17
N GLN A 162 -3.00 -5.03 2.91
CA GLN A 162 -3.00 -4.06 1.82
C GLN A 162 -4.27 -3.21 1.81
N LYS A 163 -5.44 -3.80 2.08
CA LYS A 163 -6.70 -3.06 2.15
C LYS A 163 -6.72 -2.08 3.31
N LEU A 164 -6.19 -2.48 4.46
CA LEU A 164 -5.95 -1.60 5.61
C LEU A 164 -5.07 -0.40 5.21
N TYR A 165 -3.95 -0.66 4.52
CA TYR A 165 -3.05 0.39 4.03
C TYR A 165 -3.73 1.34 3.04
N GLU A 166 -4.48 0.83 2.06
CA GLU A 166 -5.23 1.65 1.11
C GLU A 166 -6.30 2.52 1.79
N THR A 167 -6.99 1.94 2.77
CA THR A 167 -8.05 2.64 3.50
C THR A 167 -7.49 3.75 4.37
N LEU A 168 -6.35 3.52 5.04
CA LEU A 168 -5.68 4.53 5.85
C LEU A 168 -5.01 5.60 4.98
N SER A 169 -4.37 5.22 3.87
CA SER A 169 -3.64 6.12 2.97
C SER A 169 -4.53 7.14 2.24
N ARG A 170 -5.86 7.01 2.32
CA ARG A 170 -6.82 8.04 1.86
C ARG A 170 -6.91 9.23 2.82
N GLY A 171 -6.52 9.06 4.09
CA GLY A 171 -6.44 10.14 5.07
C GLY A 171 -5.29 11.11 4.78
N ASN A 172 -5.46 12.38 5.15
CA ASN A 172 -4.50 13.44 4.83
C ASN A 172 -3.20 13.40 5.67
N ASP A 173 -3.16 12.65 6.77
CA ASP A 173 -2.01 12.60 7.68
C ASP A 173 -1.28 11.24 7.67
N PHE A 174 -0.23 11.15 6.87
CA PHE A 174 0.61 9.94 6.75
C PHE A 174 1.29 9.52 8.06
N ARG A 175 1.54 10.45 9.01
CA ARG A 175 2.13 10.10 10.32
C ARG A 175 1.14 9.31 11.15
N SER A 176 -0.08 9.83 11.28
CA SER A 176 -1.18 9.13 11.95
C SER A 176 -1.54 7.83 11.22
N ASN A 177 -1.48 7.79 9.89
CA ASN A 177 -1.77 6.58 9.12
C ASN A 177 -0.77 5.45 9.40
N LEU A 178 0.53 5.75 9.49
CA LEU A 178 1.55 4.76 9.85
C LEU A 178 1.33 4.20 11.25
N GLU A 179 1.03 5.06 12.22
CA GLU A 179 0.70 4.67 13.59
C GLU A 179 -0.53 3.74 13.64
N ASN A 180 -1.62 4.15 12.99
CA ASN A 180 -2.84 3.34 12.92
C ASN A 180 -2.63 2.02 12.16
N PHE A 181 -1.78 2.01 11.12
CA PHE A 181 -1.42 0.79 10.41
C PHE A 181 -0.68 -0.18 11.32
N LEU A 182 0.32 0.28 12.09
CA LEU A 182 1.07 -0.57 13.02
C LEU A 182 0.20 -1.08 14.17
N GLN A 183 -0.75 -0.28 14.65
CA GLN A 183 -1.72 -0.69 15.67
C GLN A 183 -2.64 -1.80 15.16
N ALA A 184 -3.20 -1.63 13.96
CA ALA A 184 -4.12 -2.60 13.36
C ALA A 184 -3.43 -3.87 12.81
N ALA A 185 -2.22 -3.75 12.26
CA ALA A 185 -1.48 -4.85 11.63
C ALA A 185 -0.61 -5.66 12.63
N GLY A 186 -0.03 -5.00 13.65
CA GLY A 186 1.03 -5.57 14.50
C GLY A 186 0.74 -5.56 16.00
N ASN A 187 -0.52 -5.31 16.42
CA ASN A 187 -0.92 -5.20 17.83
C ASN A 187 -0.10 -4.20 18.65
N LYS A 188 0.45 -3.17 18.01
CA LYS A 188 1.10 -2.07 18.71
C LYS A 188 0.07 -1.36 19.59
N GLU A 189 0.43 -1.04 20.84
CA GLU A 189 -0.43 -0.21 21.68
C GLU A 189 -0.39 1.25 21.20
N ALA A 190 -1.54 1.93 21.27
CA ALA A 190 -1.64 3.33 20.88
C ALA A 190 -0.68 4.20 21.69
N VAL A 191 -0.09 5.20 21.03
CA VAL A 191 0.75 6.20 21.68
C VAL A 191 -0.17 7.20 22.39
N SER A 192 -0.10 7.23 23.71
CA SER A 192 -0.84 8.16 24.54
C SER A 192 0.10 9.15 25.22
N PHE A 193 -0.46 10.15 25.89
CA PHE A 193 0.31 11.08 26.70
C PHE A 193 -0.40 11.34 28.02
N GLN A 194 0.34 11.50 29.11
CA GLN A 194 -0.16 11.89 30.42
C GLN A 194 0.36 13.27 30.81
N LEU A 195 -0.50 14.04 31.48
CA LEU A 195 -0.13 15.30 32.10
C LEU A 195 0.34 15.02 33.53
N GLU A 196 1.37 15.73 33.99
CA GLU A 196 1.85 15.66 35.38
C GLU A 196 0.75 15.94 36.41
N SER A 197 -0.20 16.80 36.06
CA SER A 197 -1.32 17.18 36.90
C SER A 197 -2.51 17.56 36.02
N SER A 198 -3.73 17.27 36.46
CA SER A 198 -4.96 17.71 35.79
C SER A 198 -5.41 19.11 36.22
N ARG A 199 -4.79 19.66 37.27
CA ARG A 199 -5.10 20.97 37.82
C ARG A 199 -3.87 21.67 38.41
N LEU A 200 -3.74 22.97 38.15
CA LEU A 200 -2.74 23.87 38.75
C LEU A 200 -3.43 25.05 39.43
N ASP A 201 -3.10 25.29 40.70
CA ASP A 201 -3.62 26.40 41.49
C ASP A 201 -2.52 27.46 41.71
N PHE A 202 -2.79 28.72 41.32
CA PHE A 202 -1.88 29.86 41.51
C PHE A 202 -2.46 30.88 42.48
N ALA A 203 -1.71 31.18 43.54
CA ALA A 203 -2.02 32.19 44.54
C ALA A 203 -1.27 33.50 44.22
N SER A 204 -1.98 34.63 44.13
CA SER A 204 -1.46 36.01 43.98
C SER A 204 -0.43 36.18 42.84
N VAL A 205 -0.92 36.43 41.62
CA VAL A 205 -0.07 36.74 40.45
C VAL A 205 -0.06 38.26 40.27
N GLU A 206 0.98 38.92 40.79
CA GLU A 206 1.17 40.38 40.73
C GLU A 206 2.04 40.82 39.54
N GLU A 207 2.90 39.91 39.04
CA GLU A 207 3.77 40.10 37.87
C GLU A 207 3.53 38.97 36.86
N GLU A 208 3.94 39.17 35.60
CA GLU A 208 3.85 38.14 34.56
C GLU A 208 4.61 36.88 35.04
N LYS A 209 3.87 35.78 35.22
CA LYS A 209 4.41 34.55 35.79
C LYS A 209 4.47 33.49 34.70
N THR A 210 5.67 32.95 34.48
CA THR A 210 5.89 31.77 33.66
C THR A 210 5.75 30.52 34.52
N ALA A 211 4.91 29.59 34.09
CA ALA A 211 4.76 28.27 34.68
C ALA A 211 4.99 27.20 33.62
N SER A 212 5.41 26.03 34.05
CA SER A 212 5.61 24.89 33.18
C SER A 212 4.80 23.70 33.65
N ILE A 213 4.41 22.84 32.70
CA ILE A 213 3.84 21.53 33.00
C ILE A 213 4.52 20.46 32.17
N LYS A 214 4.82 19.32 32.81
CA LYS A 214 5.40 18.18 32.11
C LYS A 214 4.33 17.32 31.47
N VAL A 215 4.56 17.01 30.20
CA VAL A 215 3.79 16.06 29.39
C VAL A 215 4.65 14.82 29.20
N TYR A 216 4.17 13.70 29.70
CA TYR A 216 4.81 12.39 29.59
C TYR A 216 4.22 11.65 28.40
N LYS A 217 5.07 11.19 27.50
CA LYS A 217 4.67 10.31 26.40
C LYS A 217 4.65 8.86 26.88
N GLU A 218 3.57 8.15 26.57
CA GLU A 218 3.40 6.73 26.84
C GLU A 218 3.51 5.95 25.54
N ASN A 219 4.21 4.82 25.59
CA ASN A 219 4.52 3.99 24.43
C ASN A 219 5.41 4.68 23.37
N TRP A 220 5.94 3.87 22.45
CA TRP A 220 6.84 4.30 21.38
C TRP A 220 6.04 4.63 20.12
N GLY A 221 6.46 5.63 19.32
CA GLY A 221 5.79 6.01 18.06
C GLY A 221 5.78 7.52 17.83
N LEU A 222 4.99 8.00 16.86
CA LEU A 222 4.81 9.42 16.56
C LEU A 222 3.69 10.02 17.42
N LEU A 223 3.96 11.14 18.08
CA LEU A 223 3.00 11.86 18.90
C LEU A 223 3.11 13.36 18.62
N ASP A 224 2.08 13.92 17.97
CA ASP A 224 1.94 15.36 17.75
C ASP A 224 0.73 15.85 18.56
N ILE A 225 0.91 16.87 19.41
CA ILE A 225 -0.13 17.39 20.30
C ILE A 225 -0.42 18.84 19.95
N ASP A 226 -1.68 19.12 19.61
CA ASP A 226 -2.20 20.48 19.48
C ASP A 226 -2.61 21.01 20.85
N VAL A 227 -2.08 22.16 21.23
CA VAL A 227 -2.33 22.82 22.51
C VAL A 227 -3.13 24.09 22.27
N SER A 228 -4.24 24.24 22.97
CA SER A 228 -5.09 25.43 22.89
C SER A 228 -5.55 25.88 24.27
N THR A 229 -5.91 27.15 24.40
CA THR A 229 -6.46 27.70 25.64
C THR A 229 -7.77 28.41 25.40
N ASN A 230 -8.69 28.31 26.36
CA ASN A 230 -9.96 29.02 26.34
C ASN A 230 -9.89 30.42 26.96
N ALA A 231 -8.72 30.86 27.44
CA ALA A 231 -8.55 32.09 28.20
C ALA A 231 -7.48 33.01 27.59
N GLY A 232 -7.85 34.26 27.29
CA GLY A 232 -6.95 35.24 26.66
C GLY A 232 -5.81 35.76 27.57
N TYR A 233 -5.84 35.48 28.87
CA TYR A 233 -4.79 35.85 29.82
C TYR A 233 -3.66 34.80 29.93
N ILE A 234 -3.77 33.67 29.23
CA ILE A 234 -2.71 32.66 29.14
C ILE A 234 -2.08 32.75 27.76
N LYS A 235 -0.76 32.96 27.70
CA LYS A 235 0.01 32.89 26.47
C LYS A 235 0.81 31.59 26.46
N LEU A 236 0.54 30.74 25.48
CA LEU A 236 1.29 29.51 25.24
C LEU A 236 2.58 29.86 24.51
N ASN A 237 3.70 29.26 24.90
CA ASN A 237 4.95 29.40 24.15
C ASN A 237 4.89 28.64 22.81
N LYS A 238 4.13 27.53 22.77
CA LYS A 238 3.99 26.67 21.59
C LYS A 238 2.58 26.10 21.47
N ASP A 239 2.01 26.20 20.28
CA ASP A 239 0.66 25.72 19.97
C ASP A 239 0.64 24.26 19.45
N LYS A 240 1.80 23.75 19.01
CA LYS A 240 1.98 22.38 18.54
C LYS A 240 3.27 21.78 19.10
N ILE A 241 3.14 20.69 19.86
CA ILE A 241 4.25 19.89 20.37
C ILE A 241 4.47 18.76 19.37
N LYS A 242 5.64 18.70 18.74
CA LYS A 242 6.00 17.64 17.81
C LYS A 242 6.70 16.49 18.54
N ASN A 243 6.71 15.32 17.93
CA ASN A 243 7.45 14.18 18.44
C ASN A 243 8.95 14.46 18.70
N GLU A 244 9.58 15.31 17.88
CA GLU A 244 10.99 15.72 17.99
C GLU A 244 11.30 16.55 19.24
N ASP A 245 10.28 17.16 19.85
CA ASP A 245 10.46 18.03 21.01
C ASP A 245 10.61 17.25 22.32
N PHE A 246 10.21 15.97 22.34
CA PHE A 246 10.32 15.11 23.52
C PHE A 246 11.76 14.66 23.74
N THR A 247 12.28 14.91 24.94
CA THR A 247 13.57 14.37 25.40
C THR A 247 13.31 13.34 26.48
N ASP A 248 13.80 12.10 26.30
CA ASP A 248 13.51 10.97 27.19
C ASP A 248 11.99 10.76 27.48
N ASN A 249 11.14 10.92 26.46
CA ASN A 249 9.67 10.85 26.55
C ASN A 249 9.01 11.92 27.45
N VAL A 250 9.73 13.02 27.75
CA VAL A 250 9.20 14.15 28.51
C VAL A 250 9.32 15.42 27.70
N TYR A 251 8.23 16.20 27.68
CA TYR A 251 8.23 17.57 27.17
C TYR A 251 7.70 18.51 28.25
N GLU A 252 8.36 19.66 28.41
CA GLU A 252 7.98 20.69 29.39
C GLU A 252 7.35 21.87 28.64
N LEU A 253 6.02 21.99 28.74
CA LEU A 253 5.29 23.11 28.12
C LEU A 253 5.32 24.32 29.06
N GLU A 254 5.98 25.39 28.62
CA GLU A 254 5.96 26.69 29.28
C GLU A 254 4.78 27.56 28.80
N PHE A 255 4.10 28.21 29.74
CA PHE A 255 3.06 29.20 29.47
C PHE A 255 3.20 30.40 30.41
N SER A 256 2.89 31.60 29.92
CA SER A 256 2.88 32.83 30.72
C SER A 256 1.46 33.27 31.05
N ILE A 257 1.29 33.81 32.26
CA ILE A 257 0.03 34.36 32.76
C ILE A 257 0.16 35.87 32.82
N ASP A 258 -0.71 36.57 32.09
CA ASP A 258 -0.74 38.02 32.02
C ASP A 258 -1.64 38.60 33.14
N PRO A 259 -1.09 39.28 34.17
CA PRO A 259 -1.85 39.73 35.32
C PRO A 259 -2.83 40.86 34.99
N ASP A 260 -2.59 41.63 33.93
CA ASP A 260 -3.41 42.79 33.56
C ASP A 260 -4.79 42.37 33.02
N LEU A 261 -4.87 41.17 32.44
CA LEU A 261 -6.09 40.59 31.87
C LEU A 261 -6.88 39.73 32.89
N LEU A 262 -6.37 39.56 34.11
CA LEU A 262 -7.04 38.81 35.18
C LEU A 262 -8.09 39.65 35.90
N ASP A 263 -9.30 39.10 36.03
CA ASP A 263 -10.36 39.70 36.85
C ASP A 263 -10.03 39.64 38.35
N ASP A 264 -10.58 40.57 39.11
CA ASP A 264 -10.51 40.66 40.59
C ASP A 264 -11.21 39.49 41.34
N LYS A 265 -11.56 38.42 40.63
CA LYS A 265 -12.28 37.23 41.11
C LYS A 265 -11.42 35.97 40.91
N LYS A 266 -11.98 34.80 41.23
CA LYS A 266 -11.41 33.50 40.86
C LYS A 266 -11.47 33.32 39.34
N ASN A 267 -10.31 33.23 38.70
CA ASN A 267 -10.18 32.99 37.26
C ASN A 267 -9.94 31.50 37.03
N ILE A 268 -10.76 30.86 36.20
CA ILE A 268 -10.62 29.46 35.82
C ILE A 268 -10.39 29.42 34.31
N ALA A 269 -9.28 28.81 33.90
CA ALA A 269 -8.93 28.56 32.51
C ALA A 269 -8.70 27.07 32.30
N ASN A 270 -8.86 26.61 31.07
CA ASN A 270 -8.46 25.28 30.65
C ASN A 270 -7.45 25.40 29.51
N ILE A 271 -6.32 24.70 29.65
CA ILE A 271 -5.44 24.39 28.53
C ILE A 271 -5.82 22.99 28.04
N ASN A 272 -6.19 22.89 26.77
CA ASN A 272 -6.60 21.66 26.14
C ASN A 272 -5.45 21.11 25.30
N PHE A 273 -5.12 19.84 25.52
CA PHE A 273 -4.11 19.07 24.79
C PHE A 273 -4.84 18.02 23.95
N LYS A 274 -4.70 18.10 22.63
CA LYS A 274 -5.39 17.21 21.69
C LYS A 274 -4.40 16.49 20.77
N ASN A 275 -4.55 15.17 20.65
CA ASN A 275 -3.89 14.38 19.61
C ASN A 275 -4.93 13.44 18.97
N GLY A 276 -5.39 13.76 17.76
CA GLY A 276 -6.46 13.04 17.09
C GLY A 276 -7.75 12.97 17.93
N LEU A 277 -8.12 11.75 18.33
CA LEU A 277 -9.29 11.45 19.19
C LEU A 277 -8.99 11.54 20.70
N ASN A 278 -7.72 11.68 21.11
CA ASN A 278 -7.33 11.79 22.51
C ASN A 278 -7.31 13.26 22.96
N GLU A 279 -8.15 13.62 23.93
CA GLU A 279 -8.26 14.96 24.50
C GLU A 279 -8.01 14.94 26.01
N LYS A 280 -7.09 15.79 26.50
CA LYS A 280 -6.80 15.96 27.93
C LYS A 280 -6.81 17.44 28.30
N ASN A 281 -7.53 17.75 29.38
CA ASN A 281 -7.71 19.11 29.85
C ASN A 281 -6.92 19.38 31.14
N LEU A 282 -6.21 20.50 31.18
CA LEU A 282 -5.53 21.05 32.34
C LEU A 282 -6.30 22.26 32.87
N GLU A 283 -6.86 22.15 34.08
CA GLU A 283 -7.55 23.26 34.74
C GLU A 283 -6.54 24.17 35.46
N ILE A 284 -6.51 25.45 35.11
CA ILE A 284 -5.70 26.48 35.75
C ILE A 284 -6.61 27.41 36.55
N VAL A 285 -6.35 27.49 37.84
CA VAL A 285 -7.12 28.32 38.77
C VAL A 285 -6.21 29.41 39.32
N ILE A 286 -6.56 30.68 39.08
CA ILE A 286 -5.77 31.83 39.52
C ILE A 286 -6.63 32.73 40.42
N ASN A 287 -6.12 32.97 41.63
CA ASN A 287 -6.74 33.86 42.62
C ASN A 287 -5.90 35.14 42.77
N LYS A 288 -6.39 36.25 42.20
CA LYS A 288 -5.68 37.55 42.15
C LYS A 288 -5.66 38.30 43.49
N ASN A 289 -6.64 38.09 44.37
CA ASN A 289 -6.73 38.82 45.63
C ASN A 289 -7.23 37.93 46.78
N LEU A 290 -6.28 37.27 47.45
CA LEU A 290 -6.56 36.39 48.59
C LEU A 290 -7.28 37.14 49.73
N GLU A 291 -6.98 38.41 49.99
CA GLU A 291 -7.65 39.14 51.07
C GLU A 291 -9.15 39.36 50.81
N LYS A 292 -9.53 39.75 49.58
CA LYS A 292 -10.95 39.89 49.20
C LYS A 292 -11.65 38.53 49.21
N GLU A 293 -10.97 37.46 48.82
CA GLU A 293 -11.52 36.10 48.82
C GLU A 293 -11.66 35.56 50.25
N TYR A 294 -10.65 35.70 51.12
CA TYR A 294 -10.74 35.38 52.55
C TYR A 294 -11.83 36.20 53.24
N GLN A 295 -11.98 37.49 52.93
CA GLN A 295 -13.09 38.29 53.45
C GLN A 295 -14.45 37.80 52.92
N ARG A 296 -14.52 37.36 51.66
CA ARG A 296 -15.74 36.80 51.07
C ARG A 296 -16.08 35.43 51.66
N GLU A 297 -15.09 34.57 51.84
CA GLU A 297 -15.20 33.27 52.50
C GLU A 297 -15.56 33.42 53.96
N ALA A 298 -14.96 34.35 54.69
CA ALA A 298 -15.33 34.69 56.06
C ALA A 298 -16.78 35.18 56.13
N ARG A 299 -17.20 36.09 55.23
CA ARG A 299 -18.61 36.54 55.13
C ARG A 299 -19.56 35.41 54.76
N LEU A 300 -19.17 34.52 53.84
CA LEU A 300 -19.95 33.34 53.45
C LEU A 300 -20.05 32.33 54.59
N PHE A 301 -18.97 32.11 55.32
CA PHE A 301 -18.90 31.27 56.51
C PHE A 301 -19.81 31.84 57.60
N GLU A 302 -19.68 33.13 57.93
CA GLU A 302 -20.56 33.81 58.88
C GLU A 302 -22.02 33.70 58.48
N ARG A 303 -22.36 34.00 57.21
CA ARG A 303 -23.72 33.86 56.69
C ARG A 303 -24.23 32.43 56.82
N LYS A 304 -23.40 31.43 56.53
CA LYS A 304 -23.74 30.01 56.67
C LYS A 304 -23.97 29.62 58.14
N GLN A 305 -23.15 30.11 59.06
CA GLN A 305 -23.34 29.87 60.50
C GLN A 305 -24.59 30.56 61.04
N TRP A 306 -24.91 31.79 60.62
CA TRP A 306 -26.18 32.44 60.97
C TRP A 306 -27.39 31.68 60.43
N ILE A 307 -27.33 31.21 59.18
CA ILE A 307 -28.39 30.36 58.60
C ILE A 307 -28.55 29.07 59.41
N ASN A 308 -27.45 28.44 59.82
CA ASN A 308 -27.49 27.24 60.65
C ASN A 308 -28.09 27.52 62.03
N TYR A 309 -27.74 28.64 62.67
CA TYR A 309 -28.32 29.05 63.94
C TYR A 309 -29.84 29.23 63.84
N PHE A 310 -30.33 29.96 62.82
CA PHE A 310 -31.76 30.15 62.61
C PHE A 310 -32.49 28.85 62.29
N LYS A 311 -31.88 27.93 61.53
CA LYS A 311 -32.45 26.59 61.31
C LYS A 311 -32.58 25.81 62.61
N LEU A 312 -31.53 25.76 63.43
CA LEU A 312 -31.56 25.08 64.73
C LEU A 312 -32.58 25.72 65.68
N ARG A 313 -32.72 27.06 65.68
CA ARG A 313 -33.75 27.74 66.47
C ARG A 313 -35.16 27.35 66.02
N ILE A 314 -35.39 27.25 64.72
CA ILE A 314 -36.67 26.77 64.18
C ILE A 314 -36.94 25.32 64.62
N GLU A 315 -35.95 24.43 64.52
CA GLU A 315 -36.08 23.04 64.99
C GLU A 315 -36.38 22.97 66.49
N PHE A 316 -35.77 23.83 67.30
CA PHE A 316 -36.04 23.93 68.74
C PHE A 316 -37.50 24.31 69.02
N GLU A 317 -38.03 25.33 68.32
CA GLU A 317 -39.40 25.80 68.48
C GLU A 317 -40.44 24.76 68.04
N LEU A 318 -40.09 23.91 67.08
CA LEU A 318 -40.98 22.88 66.52
C LEU A 318 -40.94 21.54 67.28
N SER A 319 -39.87 21.28 68.03
CA SER A 319 -39.72 20.05 68.80
C SER A 319 -40.65 20.03 70.01
N ASN A 320 -41.25 18.87 70.31
CA ASN A 320 -42.12 18.69 71.49
C ASN A 320 -41.40 17.95 72.65
N ASP A 321 -40.31 17.24 72.37
CA ASP A 321 -39.58 16.44 73.37
C ASP A 321 -38.49 17.26 74.09
N LYS A 322 -38.39 17.10 75.42
CA LYS A 322 -37.44 17.85 76.27
C LYS A 322 -35.99 17.44 76.02
N LEU A 323 -35.72 16.18 75.74
CA LEU A 323 -34.37 15.67 75.49
C LEU A 323 -33.79 16.22 74.20
N GLN A 324 -34.56 16.14 73.11
CA GLN A 324 -34.18 16.70 71.80
C GLN A 324 -33.98 18.21 71.86
N LYS A 325 -34.81 18.93 72.62
CA LYS A 325 -34.62 20.38 72.85
C LYS A 325 -33.26 20.69 73.47
N ASN A 326 -32.83 19.96 74.49
CA ASN A 326 -31.54 20.18 75.12
C ASN A 326 -30.36 19.90 74.16
N GLU A 327 -30.44 18.84 73.35
CA GLU A 327 -29.42 18.56 72.32
C GLU A 327 -29.32 19.65 71.26
N ILE A 328 -30.45 20.19 70.81
CA ILE A 328 -30.48 21.30 69.86
C ILE A 328 -29.87 22.56 70.48
N LEU A 329 -30.14 22.85 71.76
CA LEU A 329 -29.53 23.97 72.47
C LEU A 329 -27.99 23.83 72.55
N PHE A 330 -27.45 22.62 72.76
CA PHE A 330 -25.99 22.40 72.70
C PHE A 330 -25.42 22.64 71.29
N LYS A 331 -26.11 22.18 70.23
CA LYS A 331 -25.71 22.45 68.85
C LYS A 331 -25.75 23.94 68.54
N MET A 332 -26.75 24.66 69.04
CA MET A 332 -26.85 26.12 68.91
C MET A 332 -25.69 26.83 69.61
N LEU A 333 -25.33 26.43 70.83
CA LEU A 333 -24.16 26.97 71.54
C LEU A 333 -22.87 26.76 70.73
N ALA A 334 -22.66 25.56 70.17
CA ALA A 334 -21.49 25.27 69.35
C ALA A 334 -21.41 26.13 68.07
N VAL A 335 -22.56 26.45 67.44
CA VAL A 335 -22.61 27.38 66.29
C VAL A 335 -22.27 28.80 66.73
N LEU A 336 -22.79 29.25 67.89
CA LEU A 336 -22.47 30.57 68.45
C LEU A 336 -21.01 30.67 68.91
N ASP A 337 -20.40 29.59 69.41
CA ASP A 337 -18.97 29.51 69.71
C ASP A 337 -18.12 29.75 68.46
N ARG A 338 -18.48 29.13 67.34
CA ARG A 338 -17.79 29.33 66.05
C ARG A 338 -17.96 30.76 65.52
N LEU A 339 -19.13 31.37 65.73
CA LEU A 339 -19.41 32.75 65.33
C LEU A 339 -18.65 33.80 66.15
N LEU A 340 -18.35 33.53 67.43
CA LEU A 340 -17.57 34.45 68.27
C LEU A 340 -16.14 34.66 67.77
N VAL A 341 -15.56 33.66 67.10
CA VAL A 341 -14.19 33.72 66.60
C VAL A 341 -14.09 34.58 65.33
N SER A 342 -15.16 34.66 64.53
CA SER A 342 -15.12 35.29 63.21
C SER A 342 -15.77 36.68 63.12
N THR A 343 -16.74 37.01 63.99
CA THR A 343 -17.64 38.17 63.77
C THR A 343 -17.29 39.46 64.54
N TYR A 344 -17.59 40.61 63.91
CA TYR A 344 -17.62 41.96 64.52
C TYR A 344 -18.85 42.21 65.42
N LYS A 345 -19.93 41.41 65.31
CA LYS A 345 -21.12 41.44 66.19
C LYS A 345 -20.98 40.56 67.43
N SER A 346 -19.83 40.64 68.10
CA SER A 346 -19.52 39.79 69.26
C SER A 346 -20.49 39.97 70.45
N LEU A 347 -21.13 41.14 70.56
CA LEU A 347 -22.07 41.47 71.65
C LEU A 347 -23.41 40.73 71.48
N LEU A 348 -24.00 40.75 70.28
CA LEU A 348 -25.25 40.05 69.98
C LEU A 348 -25.12 38.53 70.17
N VAL A 349 -24.00 37.94 69.73
CA VAL A 349 -23.75 36.49 69.88
C VAL A 349 -23.68 36.10 71.36
N LYS A 350 -23.10 36.94 72.22
CA LYS A 350 -23.07 36.69 73.67
C LYS A 350 -24.43 36.85 74.33
N LEU A 351 -25.28 37.78 73.88
CA LEU A 351 -26.66 37.91 74.36
C LEU A 351 -27.51 36.69 73.97
N LEU A 352 -27.38 36.19 72.74
CA LEU A 352 -28.07 34.97 72.31
C LEU A 352 -27.59 33.72 73.08
N LYS A 353 -26.30 33.67 73.47
CA LYS A 353 -25.81 32.64 74.40
C LYS A 353 -26.44 32.76 75.78
N ALA A 354 -26.56 33.97 76.31
CA ALA A 354 -27.25 34.20 77.58
C ALA A 354 -28.73 33.76 77.50
N GLU A 355 -29.42 34.04 76.38
CA GLU A 355 -30.76 33.53 76.12
C GLU A 355 -30.82 31.98 76.16
N ILE A 356 -29.88 31.28 75.51
CA ILE A 356 -29.82 29.82 75.55
C ILE A 356 -29.57 29.29 76.97
N PHE A 357 -28.68 29.91 77.74
CA PHE A 357 -28.46 29.51 79.15
C PHE A 357 -29.74 29.67 79.99
N LEU A 358 -30.53 30.71 79.74
CA LEU A 358 -31.85 30.87 80.38
C LEU A 358 -32.82 29.76 79.94
N MET A 359 -32.82 29.37 78.67
CA MET A 359 -33.63 28.25 78.18
C MET A 359 -33.22 26.89 78.78
N GLN A 360 -31.95 26.74 79.18
CA GLN A 360 -31.43 25.56 79.89
C GLN A 360 -31.67 25.60 81.41
N ASN A 361 -32.33 26.64 81.95
CA ASN A 361 -32.49 26.94 83.38
C ASN A 361 -31.18 27.28 84.14
N ASP A 362 -30.08 27.57 83.46
CA ASP A 362 -28.83 28.05 84.08
C ASP A 362 -28.83 29.58 84.24
N LYS A 363 -29.51 30.03 85.31
CA LYS A 363 -29.62 31.46 85.64
C LYS A 363 -28.28 32.08 86.07
N ALA A 364 -27.36 31.30 86.61
CA ALA A 364 -26.08 31.80 87.08
C ALA A 364 -25.14 32.12 85.90
N GLY A 365 -25.05 31.19 84.94
CA GLY A 365 -24.27 31.38 83.71
C GLY A 365 -24.78 32.53 82.83
N ALA A 366 -26.10 32.65 82.70
CA ALA A 366 -26.72 33.76 81.97
C ALA A 366 -26.42 35.13 82.62
N LYS A 367 -26.57 35.24 83.95
CA LYS A 367 -26.31 36.50 84.68
C LYS A 367 -24.85 36.94 84.62
N SER A 368 -23.91 36.00 84.70
CA SER A 368 -22.49 36.29 84.52
C SER A 368 -22.19 36.85 83.12
N THR A 369 -22.81 36.27 82.10
CA THR A 369 -22.63 36.70 80.71
C THR A 369 -23.23 38.09 80.48
N ILE A 370 -24.44 38.35 80.99
CA ILE A 370 -25.13 39.66 80.88
C ILE A 370 -24.36 40.75 81.61
N ASN A 371 -23.95 40.54 82.88
CA ASN A 371 -23.21 41.54 83.66
C ASN A 371 -21.89 41.96 83.01
N SER A 372 -21.22 41.06 82.28
CA SER A 372 -19.97 41.37 81.57
C SER A 372 -20.16 42.31 80.37
N ILE A 373 -21.41 42.48 79.91
CA ILE A 373 -21.79 43.19 78.69
C ILE A 373 -22.67 44.41 78.99
N ASP A 374 -23.40 44.39 80.10
CA ASP A 374 -24.44 45.35 80.47
C ASP A 374 -23.99 46.82 80.40
N ASN A 375 -22.82 47.14 80.98
CA ASN A 375 -22.28 48.50 80.96
C ASN A 375 -21.98 49.00 79.54
N LYS A 376 -21.46 48.14 78.65
CA LYS A 376 -21.07 48.51 77.28
C LYS A 376 -22.27 48.76 76.37
N ILE A 377 -23.38 48.06 76.60
CA ILE A 377 -24.62 48.24 75.83
C ILE A 377 -25.40 49.46 76.34
N LYS A 378 -25.46 49.66 77.66
CA LYS A 378 -26.18 50.81 78.27
C LYS A 378 -25.53 52.16 77.99
N GLU A 379 -24.23 52.20 77.69
CA GLU A 379 -23.52 53.41 77.24
C GLU A 379 -23.80 53.75 75.76
N ASN A 380 -23.96 52.75 74.89
CA ASN A 380 -24.15 52.92 73.44
C ASN A 380 -25.59 52.60 72.98
N LYS A 381 -26.60 53.07 73.72
CA LYS A 381 -28.03 52.76 73.48
C LYS A 381 -28.53 53.10 72.07
N HIS A 382 -27.97 54.13 71.43
CA HIS A 382 -28.41 54.56 70.11
C HIS A 382 -27.78 53.75 68.96
N GLU A 383 -26.54 53.26 69.13
CA GLU A 383 -25.82 52.48 68.11
C GLU A 383 -26.08 50.97 68.22
N LEU A 384 -26.25 50.44 69.43
CA LEU A 384 -26.50 49.02 69.73
C LEU A 384 -27.95 48.78 70.16
N ARG A 385 -28.87 49.29 69.35
CA ARG A 385 -30.31 49.31 69.64
C ARG A 385 -30.90 47.91 69.79
N ASP A 386 -30.59 47.01 68.85
CA ASP A 386 -31.13 45.64 68.84
C ASP A 386 -30.60 44.83 70.04
N GLU A 387 -29.33 45.00 70.37
CA GLU A 387 -28.68 44.38 71.51
C GLU A 387 -29.23 44.90 72.85
N TYR A 388 -29.58 46.19 72.92
CA TYR A 388 -30.22 46.78 74.09
C TYR A 388 -31.64 46.24 74.31
N LEU A 389 -32.43 46.12 73.24
CA LEU A 389 -33.78 45.54 73.32
C LEU A 389 -33.77 44.07 73.78
N ILE A 390 -32.79 43.30 73.30
CA ILE A 390 -32.60 41.91 73.74
C ILE A 390 -32.13 41.85 75.19
N LEU A 391 -31.23 42.75 75.62
CA LEU A 391 -30.77 42.80 77.02
C LEU A 391 -31.92 43.09 77.99
N GLU A 392 -32.74 44.11 77.71
CA GLU A 392 -33.91 44.43 78.53
C GLU A 392 -34.95 43.30 78.51
N TYR A 393 -35.10 42.59 77.39
CA TYR A 393 -35.92 41.37 77.31
C TYR A 393 -35.39 40.25 78.21
N LEU A 394 -34.07 39.98 78.20
CA LEU A 394 -33.44 38.95 79.03
C LEU A 394 -33.51 39.31 80.52
N ASP A 395 -33.34 40.58 80.88
CA ASP A 395 -33.51 41.07 82.25
C ASP A 395 -34.96 40.91 82.73
N THR A 396 -35.93 41.19 81.86
CA THR A 396 -37.36 40.99 82.14
C THR A 396 -37.73 39.51 82.26
N TYR A 397 -37.10 38.63 81.47
CA TYR A 397 -37.27 37.17 81.57
C TYR A 397 -36.66 36.60 82.86
N MET A 398 -35.56 37.19 83.33
CA MET A 398 -34.90 36.83 84.59
C MET A 398 -35.68 37.27 85.83
N TYR A 399 -36.31 38.44 85.78
CA TYR A 399 -37.11 39.03 86.85
C TYR A 399 -38.47 39.52 86.32
N PRO A 400 -39.48 38.64 86.24
CA PRO A 400 -40.77 38.98 85.63
C PRO A 400 -41.51 40.05 86.44
N ASP A 401 -41.72 41.21 85.84
CA ASP A 401 -42.47 42.34 86.37
C ASP A 401 -43.51 42.79 85.33
N ALA A 402 -44.80 42.74 85.69
CA ALA A 402 -45.91 42.95 84.77
C ALA A 402 -45.97 44.39 84.22
N GLU A 403 -45.49 45.38 84.98
CA GLU A 403 -45.43 46.77 84.50
C GLU A 403 -44.29 46.96 83.50
N LYS A 404 -43.11 46.41 83.79
CA LYS A 404 -41.95 46.45 82.88
C LYS A 404 -42.21 45.72 81.57
N ILE A 405 -42.88 44.55 81.60
CA ILE A 405 -43.28 43.82 80.38
C ILE A 405 -44.20 44.68 79.51
N ARG A 406 -45.16 45.39 80.12
CA ARG A 406 -46.10 46.25 79.40
C ARG A 406 -45.42 47.47 78.79
N ASP A 407 -44.52 48.11 79.53
CA ASP A 407 -43.78 49.29 79.06
C ASP A 407 -42.77 48.93 77.97
N LEU A 408 -42.08 47.80 78.12
CA LEU A 408 -41.18 47.26 77.10
C LEU A 408 -41.95 46.82 75.84
N CYS A 409 -43.13 46.19 75.99
CA CYS A 409 -43.98 45.85 74.84
C CYS A 409 -44.47 47.10 74.09
N LYS A 410 -44.84 48.18 74.78
CA LYS A 410 -45.17 49.48 74.14
C LYS A 410 -43.97 50.05 73.39
N LEU A 411 -42.79 50.06 74.03
CA LEU A 411 -41.56 50.55 73.44
C LEU A 411 -41.22 49.78 72.14
N VAL A 412 -41.23 48.45 72.18
CA VAL A 412 -40.94 47.61 71.00
C VAL A 412 -42.00 47.80 69.91
N LYS A 413 -43.29 47.94 70.25
CA LYS A 413 -44.37 48.20 69.26
C LYS A 413 -44.22 49.55 68.56
N ASP A 414 -43.81 50.60 69.27
CA ASP A 414 -43.61 51.92 68.67
C ASP A 414 -42.33 52.01 67.85
N LEU A 415 -41.31 51.23 68.23
CA LEU A 415 -40.08 51.07 67.46
C LEU A 415 -40.30 50.24 66.19
N TYR A 416 -41.08 49.16 66.27
CA TYR A 416 -41.43 48.32 65.12
C TYR A 416 -42.18 49.07 64.02
N LYS A 417 -43.05 50.03 64.39
CA LYS A 417 -43.74 50.90 63.41
C LYS A 417 -42.78 51.78 62.60
N LYS A 418 -41.55 52.01 63.08
CA LYS A 418 -40.57 52.90 62.44
C LYS A 418 -39.56 52.12 61.59
N ASP A 419 -38.95 51.07 62.15
CA ASP A 419 -37.75 50.45 61.55
C ASP A 419 -37.94 49.03 61.02
N HIS A 420 -39.07 48.37 61.36
CA HIS A 420 -39.47 47.09 60.78
C HIS A 420 -38.39 45.99 60.90
N SER A 421 -37.79 45.82 62.08
CA SER A 421 -36.74 44.83 62.32
C SER A 421 -37.31 43.44 62.70
N ILE A 422 -36.67 42.36 62.23
CA ILE A 422 -37.01 40.96 62.58
C ILE A 422 -36.88 40.71 64.09
N ILE A 423 -35.94 41.38 64.76
CA ILE A 423 -35.71 41.21 66.21
C ILE A 423 -36.91 41.78 66.98
N GLU A 424 -37.40 42.94 66.57
CA GLU A 424 -38.59 43.57 67.14
C GLU A 424 -39.84 42.70 66.90
N LEU A 425 -39.97 42.09 65.71
CA LEU A 425 -41.04 41.13 65.41
C LEU A 425 -41.03 39.93 66.37
N VAL A 426 -39.85 39.32 66.60
CA VAL A 426 -39.70 38.17 67.52
C VAL A 426 -39.99 38.57 68.97
N LEU A 427 -39.52 39.74 69.39
CA LEU A 427 -39.78 40.27 70.74
C LEU A 427 -41.27 40.54 70.95
N ILE A 428 -41.98 41.14 69.99
CA ILE A 428 -43.43 41.37 70.08
C ILE A 428 -44.19 40.05 70.19
N LEU A 429 -43.82 39.03 69.41
CA LEU A 429 -44.45 37.71 69.46
C LEU A 429 -44.28 37.02 70.81
N ASN A 430 -43.16 37.26 71.52
CA ASN A 430 -42.87 36.65 72.81
C ASN A 430 -43.39 37.44 74.03
N LEU A 431 -43.51 38.78 73.93
CA LEU A 431 -43.87 39.66 75.04
C LEU A 431 -45.36 39.99 75.13
N ASP A 432 -46.07 39.97 74.00
CA ASP A 432 -47.45 40.44 73.93
C ASP A 432 -48.46 39.31 74.18
N ASN A 433 -48.88 39.17 75.43
CA ASN A 433 -49.91 38.20 75.83
C ASN A 433 -51.25 38.43 75.10
N THR A 434 -51.54 39.63 74.57
CA THR A 434 -52.81 39.92 73.87
C THR A 434 -52.90 39.26 72.49
N LEU A 435 -51.77 38.95 71.85
CA LEU A 435 -51.69 38.22 70.57
C LEU A 435 -51.90 36.71 70.73
N VAL A 436 -51.74 36.20 71.96
CA VAL A 436 -51.99 34.79 72.30
C VAL A 436 -53.49 34.53 72.40
N ASP A 437 -54.23 35.50 72.94
CA ASP A 437 -55.67 35.38 73.21
C ASP A 437 -56.55 35.64 71.96
N ASN A 438 -56.08 36.41 70.96
CA ASN A 438 -56.85 36.72 69.75
C ASN A 438 -56.15 36.29 68.44
N PRO A 439 -56.54 35.13 67.85
CA PRO A 439 -55.89 34.59 66.66
C PRO A 439 -56.11 35.43 65.38
N ALA A 440 -57.20 36.19 65.29
CA ALA A 440 -57.49 37.04 64.12
C ALA A 440 -56.60 38.30 64.10
N GLU A 441 -56.36 38.91 65.25
CA GLU A 441 -55.42 40.03 65.39
C GLU A 441 -53.98 39.57 65.13
N LYS A 442 -53.61 38.38 65.60
CA LYS A 442 -52.31 37.75 65.26
C LYS A 442 -52.16 37.53 63.75
N GLN A 443 -53.22 37.09 63.05
CA GLN A 443 -53.18 36.94 61.59
C GLN A 443 -52.96 38.28 60.88
N ARG A 444 -53.68 39.33 61.28
CA ARG A 444 -53.53 40.68 60.71
C ARG A 444 -52.12 41.24 60.91
N PHE A 445 -51.55 41.04 62.10
CA PHE A 445 -50.20 41.47 62.42
C PHE A 445 -49.16 40.77 61.55
N LEU A 446 -49.25 39.44 61.38
CA LEU A 446 -48.35 38.66 60.53
C LEU A 446 -48.47 39.00 59.04
N LYS A 447 -49.69 39.24 58.54
CA LYS A 447 -49.92 39.70 57.16
C LYS A 447 -49.29 41.07 56.92
N ARG A 448 -49.48 41.99 57.87
CA ARG A 448 -48.87 43.32 57.81
C ARG A 448 -47.34 43.26 57.82
N ALA A 449 -46.73 42.38 58.62
CA ALA A 449 -45.28 42.17 58.62
C ALA A 449 -44.78 41.69 57.24
N PHE A 450 -45.50 40.76 56.60
CA PHE A 450 -45.16 40.30 55.25
C PHE A 450 -45.26 41.41 54.19
N GLU A 451 -46.31 42.25 54.25
CA GLU A 451 -46.49 43.39 53.35
C GLU A 451 -45.38 44.43 53.49
N LEU A 452 -44.82 44.58 54.70
CA LEU A 452 -43.71 45.48 55.00
C LEU A 452 -42.34 44.93 54.56
N GLY A 453 -42.31 43.73 53.97
CA GLY A 453 -41.12 43.15 53.32
C GLY A 453 -40.50 41.95 54.04
N ASP A 454 -41.03 41.55 55.20
CA ASP A 454 -40.48 40.42 55.95
C ASP A 454 -40.77 39.09 55.28
N ARG A 455 -39.71 38.35 54.94
CA ARG A 455 -39.79 36.97 54.41
C ARG A 455 -39.06 35.95 55.28
N SER A 456 -38.90 36.27 56.56
CA SER A 456 -38.17 35.41 57.51
C SER A 456 -38.86 34.06 57.69
N SER A 457 -38.08 33.00 57.89
CA SER A 457 -38.63 31.66 58.14
C SER A 457 -39.39 31.56 59.46
N ILE A 458 -39.11 32.46 60.42
CA ILE A 458 -39.82 32.55 61.70
C ILE A 458 -41.25 33.09 61.50
N LEU A 459 -41.43 34.09 60.64
CA LEU A 459 -42.76 34.58 60.24
C LEU A 459 -43.59 33.45 59.63
N MET A 460 -42.96 32.69 58.70
CA MET A 460 -43.61 31.55 58.03
C MET A 460 -43.98 30.44 59.01
N MET A 461 -43.11 30.17 60.00
CA MET A 461 -43.36 29.21 61.06
C MET A 461 -44.56 29.60 61.93
N GLU A 462 -44.59 30.84 62.42
CA GLU A 462 -45.67 31.33 63.28
C GLU A 462 -47.01 31.41 62.54
N TYR A 463 -46.99 31.79 61.27
CA TYR A 463 -48.18 31.80 60.43
C TYR A 463 -48.66 30.37 60.13
N ALA A 464 -47.77 29.43 59.83
CA ALA A 464 -48.12 28.01 59.64
C ALA A 464 -48.70 27.38 60.92
N ARG A 465 -48.11 27.69 62.10
CA ARG A 465 -48.61 27.25 63.40
C ARG A 465 -49.99 27.83 63.72
N LEU A 466 -50.23 29.09 63.36
CA LEU A 466 -51.54 29.74 63.50
C LEU A 466 -52.61 29.05 62.63
N LEU A 467 -52.29 28.77 61.36
CA LEU A 467 -53.19 28.07 60.43
C LEU A 467 -53.48 26.63 60.89
N CYS A 468 -52.47 25.92 61.40
CA CYS A 468 -52.66 24.57 61.94
C CYS A 468 -53.65 24.55 63.13
N LYS A 469 -53.57 25.54 64.02
CA LYS A 469 -54.50 25.69 65.15
C LYS A 469 -55.89 26.18 64.74
N ASN A 470 -55.99 27.01 63.70
CA ASN A 470 -57.25 27.62 63.24
C ASN A 470 -57.39 27.54 61.70
N PRO A 471 -57.83 26.38 61.15
CA PRO A 471 -57.93 26.18 59.70
C PRO A 471 -58.88 27.14 58.97
N HIS A 472 -59.94 27.62 59.65
CA HIS A 472 -60.93 28.54 59.07
C HIS A 472 -60.38 29.92 58.68
N LEU A 473 -59.15 30.28 59.09
CA LEU A 473 -58.52 31.56 58.75
C LEU A 473 -57.91 31.58 57.33
N LEU A 474 -57.91 30.43 56.63
CA LEU A 474 -57.44 30.32 55.25
C LEU A 474 -58.57 30.61 54.26
N ASN A 475 -58.64 31.85 53.78
CA ASN A 475 -59.66 32.31 52.82
C ASN A 475 -59.14 32.45 51.38
N SER A 476 -57.83 32.62 51.17
CA SER A 476 -57.22 32.71 49.84
C SER A 476 -55.74 32.31 49.88
N CYS A 477 -55.25 31.72 48.78
CA CYS A 477 -53.85 31.31 48.61
C CYS A 477 -53.03 32.40 47.92
N GLY A 478 -52.64 33.45 48.65
CA GLY A 478 -51.67 34.46 48.22
C GLY A 478 -50.22 34.00 48.37
N THR A 479 -49.25 34.88 48.10
CA THR A 479 -47.82 34.57 48.19
C THR A 479 -47.37 34.20 49.61
N LEU A 480 -47.94 34.85 50.64
CA LEU A 480 -47.67 34.54 52.05
C LEU A 480 -48.17 33.14 52.41
N GLU A 481 -49.42 32.85 52.07
CA GLU A 481 -50.04 31.56 52.36
C GLU A 481 -49.29 30.42 51.68
N VAL A 482 -48.89 30.58 50.40
CA VAL A 482 -48.09 29.57 49.69
C VAL A 482 -46.73 29.36 50.36
N LEU A 483 -46.03 30.42 50.76
CA LEU A 483 -44.72 30.31 51.43
C LEU A 483 -44.86 29.65 52.81
N ALA A 484 -45.88 30.03 53.59
CA ALA A 484 -46.12 29.45 54.90
C ALA A 484 -46.58 28.00 54.83
N LEU A 485 -47.43 27.62 53.87
CA LEU A 485 -47.83 26.24 53.63
C LEU A 485 -46.64 25.40 53.17
N SER A 486 -45.81 25.91 52.25
CA SER A 486 -44.57 25.22 51.84
C SER A 486 -43.58 25.02 52.99
N PHE A 487 -43.55 25.94 53.96
CA PHE A 487 -42.77 25.81 55.17
C PHE A 487 -43.41 24.80 56.14
N GLY A 488 -44.73 24.82 56.28
CA GLY A 488 -45.49 23.89 57.10
C GLY A 488 -45.31 22.44 56.65
N ILE A 489 -45.33 22.18 55.34
CA ILE A 489 -45.11 20.84 54.77
C ILE A 489 -43.71 20.32 55.06
N ARG A 490 -42.68 21.14 54.80
CA ARG A 490 -41.28 20.76 55.04
C ARG A 490 -41.00 20.38 56.49
N ASN A 491 -41.81 20.90 57.42
CA ASN A 491 -41.65 20.70 58.86
C ASN A 491 -42.79 19.86 59.49
N ASN A 492 -43.61 19.17 58.69
CA ASN A 492 -44.72 18.33 59.15
C ASN A 492 -45.74 19.02 60.08
N LEU A 493 -46.05 20.30 59.84
CA LEU A 493 -46.96 21.11 60.67
C LEU A 493 -48.42 21.09 60.18
N ILE A 494 -48.75 20.33 59.14
CA ILE A 494 -50.11 20.31 58.55
C ILE A 494 -50.99 19.30 59.28
N SER A 495 -52.13 19.78 59.80
CA SER A 495 -53.19 18.95 60.35
C SER A 495 -54.17 18.47 59.26
N ILE A 496 -54.91 17.39 59.53
CA ILE A 496 -55.91 16.82 58.61
C ILE A 496 -56.99 17.86 58.25
N SER A 497 -57.45 18.63 59.25
CA SER A 497 -58.43 19.70 59.06
C SER A 497 -57.91 20.86 58.21
N LEU A 498 -56.60 21.13 58.26
CA LEU A 498 -55.97 22.13 57.40
C LEU A 498 -55.82 21.62 55.96
N SER A 499 -55.51 20.34 55.75
CA SER A 499 -55.42 19.77 54.38
C SER A 499 -56.75 19.79 53.64
N GLU A 500 -57.88 19.54 54.31
CA GLU A 500 -59.22 19.64 53.72
C GLU A 500 -59.56 21.08 53.30
N LYS A 501 -59.21 22.08 54.12
CA LYS A 501 -59.46 23.48 53.77
C LYS A 501 -58.54 23.99 52.65
N ILE A 502 -57.30 23.51 52.58
CA ILE A 502 -56.38 23.82 51.47
C ILE A 502 -56.96 23.32 50.15
N LEU A 503 -57.53 22.11 50.13
CA LEU A 503 -58.18 21.52 48.96
C LEU A 503 -59.35 22.37 48.45
N GLU A 504 -60.21 22.82 49.35
CA GLU A 504 -61.35 23.70 49.02
C GLU A 504 -60.88 25.01 48.37
N VAL A 505 -59.87 25.66 48.95
CA VAL A 505 -59.35 26.95 48.46
C VAL A 505 -58.57 26.80 47.14
N VAL A 506 -57.87 25.68 46.93
CA VAL A 506 -57.13 25.41 45.69
C VAL A 506 -58.08 25.19 44.50
N ARG A 507 -59.22 24.53 44.71
CA ARG A 507 -60.27 24.35 43.67
C ARG A 507 -60.86 25.67 43.17
N GLU A 508 -60.90 26.70 44.01
CA GLU A 508 -61.38 28.04 43.62
C GLU A 508 -60.33 28.87 42.86
N THR A 509 -59.04 28.51 42.95
CA THR A 509 -57.96 29.26 42.29
C THR A 509 -57.70 28.81 40.85
N LYS A 510 -58.02 29.69 39.88
CA LYS A 510 -57.82 29.46 38.43
C LYS A 510 -56.36 29.38 37.93
N ARG A 511 -55.36 29.75 38.73
CA ARG A 511 -53.92 29.72 38.34
C ARG A 511 -53.13 28.85 39.30
N VAL A 512 -52.58 27.75 38.79
CA VAL A 512 -51.73 26.86 39.57
C VAL A 512 -50.25 27.21 39.36
N ASN A 513 -49.57 27.58 40.44
CA ASN A 513 -48.12 27.80 40.45
C ASN A 513 -47.39 26.51 40.85
N GLY A 514 -46.14 26.31 40.41
CA GLY A 514 -45.33 25.13 40.77
C GLY A 514 -45.16 24.90 42.28
N ALA A 515 -45.23 25.96 43.09
CA ALA A 515 -45.23 25.85 44.55
C ALA A 515 -46.52 25.22 45.11
N ILE A 516 -47.68 25.52 44.50
CA ILE A 516 -48.98 24.92 44.85
C ILE A 516 -48.98 23.44 44.45
N LEU A 517 -48.40 23.10 43.30
CA LEU A 517 -48.23 21.72 42.87
C LEU A 517 -47.37 20.92 43.87
N ASN A 518 -46.23 21.46 44.32
CA ASN A 518 -45.41 20.81 45.35
C ASN A 518 -46.15 20.61 46.67
N ILE A 519 -47.03 21.56 47.03
CA ILE A 519 -47.91 21.45 48.19
C ILE A 519 -48.88 20.27 48.02
N LEU A 520 -49.58 20.19 46.88
CA LEU A 520 -50.52 19.11 46.57
C LEU A 520 -49.85 17.73 46.52
N LEU A 521 -48.67 17.63 45.88
CA LEU A 521 -47.89 16.39 45.81
C LEU A 521 -47.48 15.91 47.21
N SER A 522 -47.11 16.84 48.09
CA SER A 522 -46.72 16.50 49.46
C SER A 522 -47.92 16.11 50.31
N ILE A 523 -49.08 16.75 50.12
CA ILE A 523 -50.34 16.37 50.77
C ILE A 523 -50.75 14.97 50.31
N TYR A 524 -50.66 14.67 49.02
CA TYR A 524 -50.97 13.34 48.49
C TYR A 524 -50.07 12.24 49.09
N ASN A 525 -48.77 12.52 49.24
CA ASN A 525 -47.85 11.58 49.88
C ASN A 525 -48.20 11.32 51.35
N ALA A 526 -48.79 12.30 52.05
CA ALA A 526 -49.24 12.15 53.43
C ALA A 526 -50.64 11.53 53.57
N LEU A 527 -51.56 11.85 52.65
CA LEU A 527 -52.95 11.39 52.61
C LEU A 527 -53.35 11.09 51.15
N PRO A 528 -53.18 9.83 50.70
CA PRO A 528 -53.54 9.44 49.35
C PRO A 528 -55.07 9.41 49.19
N SER A 529 -55.65 10.40 48.49
CA SER A 529 -57.07 10.40 48.12
C SER A 529 -57.26 10.31 46.60
N ASN A 530 -58.35 9.67 46.18
CA ASN A 530 -58.67 9.54 44.75
C ASN A 530 -59.07 10.87 44.12
N GLU A 531 -59.74 11.75 44.88
CA GLU A 531 -60.10 13.10 44.44
C GLU A 531 -58.85 13.98 44.22
N LEU A 532 -57.88 13.91 45.14
CA LEU A 532 -56.60 14.62 45.03
C LEU A 532 -55.82 14.19 43.79
N LEU A 533 -55.84 12.90 43.46
CA LEU A 533 -55.14 12.38 42.28
C LEU A 533 -55.77 12.89 40.98
N SER A 534 -57.11 12.95 40.91
CA SER A 534 -57.84 13.54 39.79
C SER A 534 -57.48 15.01 39.61
N ASP A 535 -57.54 15.77 40.70
CA ASP A 535 -57.21 17.21 40.72
C ASP A 535 -55.76 17.45 40.26
N ILE A 536 -54.79 16.65 40.74
CA ILE A 536 -53.37 16.73 40.32
C ILE A 536 -53.21 16.43 38.82
N CYS A 537 -53.89 15.41 38.30
CA CYS A 537 -53.79 15.04 36.87
C CYS A 537 -54.44 16.09 35.97
N GLU A 538 -55.59 16.65 36.34
CA GLU A 538 -56.22 17.76 35.62
C GLU A 538 -55.32 19.00 35.59
N ILE A 539 -54.63 19.30 36.68
CA ILE A 539 -53.67 20.40 36.74
C ILE A 539 -52.51 20.17 35.77
N PHE A 540 -51.96 18.96 35.71
CA PHE A 540 -50.86 18.64 34.79
C PHE A 540 -51.30 18.71 33.32
N ILE A 541 -52.52 18.26 33.01
CA ILE A 541 -53.11 18.29 31.66
C ILE A 541 -53.40 19.73 31.23
N ASN A 542 -54.03 20.52 32.10
CA ASN A 542 -54.27 21.95 31.86
C ASN A 542 -52.96 22.74 31.72
N GLY A 543 -51.89 22.29 32.38
CA GLY A 543 -50.53 22.83 32.27
C GLY A 543 -49.71 22.30 31.09
N ASN A 544 -50.26 21.39 30.26
CA ASN A 544 -49.60 20.74 29.13
C ASN A 544 -48.23 20.12 29.47
N VAL A 545 -48.10 19.46 30.63
CA VAL A 545 -46.82 18.89 31.08
C VAL A 545 -46.62 17.48 30.51
N ARG A 546 -45.63 17.34 29.62
CA ARG A 546 -45.31 16.09 28.88
C ARG A 546 -43.94 15.49 29.28
N LYS A 547 -43.50 15.70 30.52
CA LYS A 547 -42.19 15.25 30.99
C LYS A 547 -42.27 13.88 31.66
N SER A 548 -41.19 13.11 31.60
CA SER A 548 -41.10 11.73 32.11
C SER A 548 -41.45 11.57 33.59
N TYR A 549 -41.16 12.56 34.44
CA TYR A 549 -41.50 12.50 35.87
C TYR A 549 -43.01 12.54 36.18
N VAL A 550 -43.85 12.95 35.22
CA VAL A 550 -45.32 13.02 35.40
C VAL A 550 -45.98 11.68 35.08
N ASN A 551 -45.31 10.80 34.33
CA ASN A 551 -45.88 9.55 33.83
C ASN A 551 -46.48 8.68 34.96
N LYS A 552 -45.75 8.54 36.07
CA LYS A 552 -46.20 7.78 37.27
C LYS A 552 -47.52 8.31 37.88
N TRP A 553 -47.83 9.59 37.70
CA TRP A 553 -49.09 10.17 38.19
C TRP A 553 -50.26 9.83 37.28
N TYR A 554 -50.04 9.93 35.97
CA TYR A 554 -51.03 9.53 34.97
C TYR A 554 -51.31 8.03 35.02
N GLU A 555 -50.28 7.20 35.20
CA GLU A 555 -50.38 5.75 35.42
C GLU A 555 -51.31 5.41 36.59
N ARG A 556 -51.05 5.97 37.77
CA ARG A 556 -51.88 5.76 38.98
C ARG A 556 -53.33 6.22 38.79
N CYS A 557 -53.55 7.26 37.99
CA CYS A 557 -54.89 7.76 37.67
C CYS A 557 -55.65 6.75 36.79
N ILE A 558 -54.95 6.14 35.84
CA ILE A 558 -55.47 5.14 34.91
C ILE A 558 -55.76 3.82 35.64
N GLU A 559 -54.86 3.35 36.51
CA GLU A 559 -55.04 2.13 37.32
C GLU A 559 -56.29 2.19 38.22
N LYS A 560 -56.56 3.37 38.79
CA LYS A 560 -57.72 3.59 39.67
C LYS A 560 -59.04 3.86 38.93
N GLY A 561 -59.02 3.95 37.59
CA GLY A 561 -60.21 4.15 36.77
C GLY A 561 -60.86 5.52 36.92
N LEU A 562 -60.08 6.58 37.21
CA LEU A 562 -60.61 7.94 37.36
C LEU A 562 -60.91 8.56 35.99
N GLN A 563 -62.06 9.21 35.84
CA GLN A 563 -62.47 9.87 34.59
C GLN A 563 -61.86 11.27 34.47
N VAL A 564 -60.65 11.35 33.91
CA VAL A 564 -59.97 12.60 33.58
C VAL A 564 -59.83 12.74 32.06
N ASP A 565 -60.23 13.90 31.52
CA ASP A 565 -60.20 14.17 30.07
C ASP A 565 -58.75 14.14 29.52
N ARG A 566 -58.55 13.48 28.37
CA ARG A 566 -57.25 13.36 27.64
C ARG A 566 -56.09 12.71 28.41
N ILE A 567 -56.36 12.02 29.52
CA ILE A 567 -55.34 11.35 30.35
C ILE A 567 -54.45 10.36 29.56
N TYR A 568 -55.06 9.58 28.65
CA TYR A 568 -54.35 8.56 27.87
C TYR A 568 -53.32 9.17 26.90
N GLU A 569 -53.66 10.31 26.25
CA GLU A 569 -52.74 11.01 25.35
C GLU A 569 -51.50 11.54 26.09
N TYR A 570 -51.72 12.17 27.25
CA TYR A 570 -50.63 12.72 28.07
C TYR A 570 -49.79 11.64 28.76
N PHE A 571 -50.38 10.48 29.06
CA PHE A 571 -49.62 9.31 29.53
C PHE A 571 -48.58 8.88 28.50
N ILE A 572 -48.97 8.73 27.22
CA ILE A 572 -48.03 8.36 26.15
C ILE A 572 -46.96 9.43 25.91
N TYR A 573 -47.36 10.69 25.82
CA TYR A 573 -46.40 11.78 25.59
C TYR A 573 -45.41 11.98 26.74
N SER A 574 -45.68 11.41 27.92
CA SER A 574 -44.77 11.46 29.07
C SER A 574 -43.99 10.16 29.28
N LEU A 575 -44.06 9.17 28.38
CA LEU A 575 -43.34 7.91 28.59
C LEU A 575 -41.81 8.13 28.68
N PRO A 576 -41.14 7.52 29.68
CA PRO A 576 -39.67 7.46 29.70
C PRO A 576 -39.13 6.65 28.51
N GLU A 577 -37.81 6.73 28.27
CA GLU A 577 -37.14 5.98 27.18
C GLU A 577 -37.24 4.46 27.38
N ARG A 578 -37.11 3.98 28.62
CA ARG A 578 -37.41 2.59 28.99
C ARG A 578 -38.55 2.54 30.00
N TYR A 579 -39.55 1.70 29.72
CA TYR A 579 -40.73 1.53 30.56
C TYR A 579 -40.88 0.04 30.90
N ASP A 580 -40.31 -0.33 32.05
CA ASP A 580 -40.08 -1.72 32.48
C ASP A 580 -41.30 -2.37 33.17
N VAL A 581 -42.51 -1.86 32.92
CA VAL A 581 -43.75 -2.28 33.60
C VAL A 581 -44.82 -2.55 32.54
N PRO A 582 -45.71 -3.55 32.68
CA PRO A 582 -46.82 -3.73 31.75
C PRO A 582 -47.72 -2.49 31.71
N MET A 583 -47.92 -1.94 30.52
CA MET A 583 -48.82 -0.79 30.32
C MET A 583 -50.24 -1.09 30.79
N PRO A 584 -51.01 -0.11 31.31
CA PRO A 584 -52.41 -0.36 31.68
C PRO A 584 -53.28 -0.78 30.48
N GLU A 585 -54.07 -1.85 30.63
CA GLU A 585 -54.93 -2.39 29.56
C GLU A 585 -55.93 -1.36 29.01
N SER A 586 -56.40 -0.45 29.86
CA SER A 586 -57.31 0.64 29.49
C SER A 586 -56.66 1.65 28.53
N ALA A 587 -55.36 1.90 28.69
CA ALA A 587 -54.59 2.71 27.74
C ALA A 587 -54.43 1.98 26.41
N LEU A 588 -54.05 0.69 26.43
CA LEU A 588 -53.91 -0.10 25.20
C LEU A 588 -55.22 -0.23 24.41
N LYS A 589 -56.37 -0.39 25.08
CA LYS A 589 -57.70 -0.40 24.43
C LYS A 589 -58.08 0.96 23.84
N TYR A 590 -57.63 2.07 24.44
CA TYR A 590 -57.83 3.41 23.89
C TYR A 590 -57.05 3.60 22.59
N PHE A 591 -55.77 3.19 22.57
CA PHE A 591 -54.92 3.31 21.38
C PHE A 591 -55.23 2.30 20.27
N GLU A 592 -55.93 1.21 20.60
CA GLU A 592 -56.46 0.29 19.58
C GLU A 592 -57.38 1.03 18.60
N ARG A 593 -58.13 2.03 19.10
CA ARG A 593 -59.10 2.83 18.35
C ARG A 593 -58.49 3.99 17.56
N ILE A 594 -57.24 4.38 17.82
CA ILE A 594 -56.58 5.54 17.21
C ILE A 594 -55.44 5.08 16.30
N ASN A 595 -55.54 5.33 15.00
CA ASN A 595 -54.51 4.92 14.02
C ASN A 595 -53.38 5.95 13.79
N SER A 596 -53.59 7.23 14.12
CA SER A 596 -52.63 8.31 13.85
C SER A 596 -51.78 8.64 15.07
N MET A 597 -50.65 7.96 15.23
CA MET A 597 -49.58 8.31 16.17
C MET A 597 -48.23 8.30 15.46
N THR A 598 -47.26 9.06 15.99
CA THR A 598 -45.87 9.06 15.51
C THR A 598 -45.20 7.70 15.71
N GLU A 599 -44.24 7.35 14.84
CA GLU A 599 -43.56 6.04 14.84
C GLU A 599 -42.86 5.74 16.18
N GLU A 600 -42.28 6.75 16.84
CA GLU A 600 -41.57 6.62 18.12
C GLU A 600 -42.46 6.11 19.26
N PHE A 601 -43.69 6.61 19.38
CA PHE A 601 -44.61 6.15 20.43
C PHE A 601 -45.21 4.78 20.11
N LYS A 602 -45.42 4.45 18.82
CA LYS A 602 -45.87 3.11 18.40
C LYS A 602 -44.84 2.04 18.78
N LEU A 603 -43.57 2.33 18.52
CA LEU A 603 -42.43 1.47 18.85
C LEU A 603 -42.36 1.14 20.34
N ARG A 604 -42.49 2.14 21.23
CA ARG A 604 -42.50 1.93 22.69
C ARG A 604 -43.69 1.09 23.19
N ILE A 605 -44.88 1.29 22.61
CA ILE A 605 -46.07 0.50 22.96
C ILE A 605 -45.90 -0.94 22.49
N PHE A 606 -45.40 -1.14 21.26
CA PHE A 606 -45.22 -2.46 20.68
C PHE A 606 -44.15 -3.27 21.41
N GLU A 607 -43.04 -2.64 21.80
CA GLU A 607 -42.02 -3.27 22.64
C GLU A 607 -42.61 -3.76 23.97
N ASN A 608 -43.36 -2.91 24.68
CA ASN A 608 -43.96 -3.28 25.95
C ASN A 608 -44.99 -4.44 25.82
N VAL A 609 -45.77 -4.45 24.73
CA VAL A 609 -46.72 -5.54 24.43
C VAL A 609 -45.99 -6.85 24.15
N VAL A 610 -44.83 -6.81 23.49
CA VAL A 610 -44.02 -8.00 23.20
C VAL A 610 -43.31 -8.54 24.44
N GLU A 611 -42.78 -7.65 25.28
CA GLU A 611 -41.97 -8.03 26.45
C GLU A 611 -42.81 -8.53 27.63
N TYR A 612 -43.96 -7.91 27.93
CA TYR A 612 -44.70 -8.15 29.17
C TYR A 612 -46.01 -8.94 29.02
N TYR A 613 -46.60 -9.04 27.82
CA TYR A 613 -47.89 -9.72 27.65
C TYR A 613 -47.76 -11.15 27.11
N GLN A 614 -48.52 -12.08 27.71
CA GLN A 614 -48.58 -13.46 27.24
C GLN A 614 -49.35 -13.59 25.91
N HIS A 615 -48.91 -14.54 25.08
CA HIS A 615 -49.44 -14.82 23.74
C HIS A 615 -50.95 -15.14 23.71
N ASN A 616 -51.52 -15.56 24.85
CA ASN A 616 -52.95 -15.88 25.01
C ASN A 616 -53.85 -14.69 25.38
N SER A 617 -53.30 -13.50 25.62
CA SER A 617 -54.07 -12.31 25.96
C SER A 617 -54.87 -11.78 24.75
N GLU A 618 -56.10 -11.30 24.97
CA GLU A 618 -56.91 -10.63 23.95
C GLU A 618 -56.18 -9.41 23.36
N ILE A 619 -55.43 -8.69 24.19
CA ILE A 619 -54.67 -7.50 23.79
C ILE A 619 -53.54 -7.90 22.85
N TYR A 620 -52.80 -8.97 23.16
CA TYR A 620 -51.74 -9.48 22.31
C TYR A 620 -52.29 -9.88 20.93
N ARG A 621 -53.41 -10.60 20.88
CA ARG A 621 -54.05 -11.02 19.61
C ARG A 621 -54.58 -9.84 18.77
N ALA A 622 -55.01 -8.76 19.40
CA ALA A 622 -55.44 -7.55 18.71
C ALA A 622 -54.26 -6.77 18.12
N TYR A 623 -53.15 -6.68 18.86
CA TYR A 623 -51.97 -5.92 18.46
C TYR A 623 -51.01 -6.68 17.55
N ILE A 624 -50.87 -8.01 17.67
CA ILE A 624 -49.87 -8.81 16.94
C ILE A 624 -49.90 -8.60 15.43
N LYS A 625 -51.08 -8.47 14.82
CA LYS A 625 -51.20 -8.19 13.38
C LYS A 625 -50.62 -6.82 13.00
N ARG A 626 -50.86 -5.81 13.83
CA ARG A 626 -50.33 -4.46 13.64
C ARG A 626 -48.84 -4.41 13.92
N ILE A 627 -48.37 -5.13 14.94
CA ILE A 627 -46.95 -5.22 15.27
C ILE A 627 -46.22 -5.96 14.15
N LYS A 628 -46.71 -7.11 13.67
CA LYS A 628 -46.11 -7.83 12.52
C LYS A 628 -45.96 -6.94 11.29
N ILE A 629 -46.99 -6.19 10.90
CA ILE A 629 -46.91 -5.24 9.77
C ILE A 629 -45.84 -4.15 10.05
N PHE A 630 -45.82 -3.59 11.26
CA PHE A 630 -44.82 -2.59 11.64
C PHE A 630 -43.39 -3.14 11.67
N THR A 631 -43.21 -4.37 12.16
CA THR A 631 -41.94 -5.09 12.19
C THR A 631 -41.45 -5.35 10.78
N ILE A 632 -42.30 -5.90 9.90
CA ILE A 632 -41.97 -6.15 8.49
C ILE A 632 -41.63 -4.82 7.78
N ASP A 633 -42.44 -3.78 7.96
CA ASP A 633 -42.20 -2.46 7.32
C ASP A 633 -40.87 -1.83 7.78
N ASN A 634 -40.51 -1.95 9.06
CA ASN A 634 -39.23 -1.42 9.55
C ASN A 634 -38.04 -2.30 9.19
N ALA A 635 -38.23 -3.63 9.16
CA ALA A 635 -37.23 -4.58 8.68
C ALA A 635 -36.88 -4.31 7.21
N MET A 636 -37.90 -4.09 6.37
CA MET A 636 -37.74 -3.72 4.96
C MET A 636 -37.03 -2.37 4.77
N LYS A 637 -37.13 -1.46 5.75
CA LYS A 637 -36.41 -0.18 5.78
C LYS A 637 -35.00 -0.28 6.38
N LEU A 638 -34.55 -1.46 6.83
CA LEU A 638 -33.26 -1.69 7.50
C LEU A 638 -33.03 -0.76 8.71
N LYS A 639 -34.11 -0.33 9.40
CA LYS A 639 -33.99 0.52 10.59
C LYS A 639 -33.62 -0.35 11.80
N MET A 640 -32.53 0.01 12.47
CA MET A 640 -32.07 -0.65 13.69
C MET A 640 -32.05 0.31 14.87
N ASP A 641 -32.63 -0.12 15.99
CA ASP A 641 -32.67 0.56 17.28
C ASP A 641 -32.75 -0.50 18.39
N GLU A 642 -32.28 -0.19 19.59
CA GLU A 642 -32.29 -1.11 20.75
C GLU A 642 -33.70 -1.66 21.01
N HIS A 643 -34.70 -0.79 20.87
CA HIS A 643 -36.11 -1.12 21.03
C HIS A 643 -36.70 -1.95 19.87
N LEU A 644 -36.24 -1.72 18.64
CA LEU A 644 -36.68 -2.51 17.47
C LEU A 644 -36.13 -3.92 17.52
N ILE A 645 -34.92 -4.10 18.05
CA ILE A 645 -34.26 -5.39 18.21
C ILE A 645 -35.11 -6.32 19.09
N ASN A 646 -35.62 -5.81 20.21
CA ASN A 646 -36.53 -6.57 21.09
C ASN A 646 -37.79 -7.02 20.33
N ILE A 647 -38.39 -6.13 19.53
CA ILE A 647 -39.58 -6.44 18.72
C ILE A 647 -39.25 -7.46 17.61
N TYR A 648 -38.11 -7.33 16.93
CA TYR A 648 -37.66 -8.29 15.93
C TYR A 648 -37.46 -9.68 16.54
N SER A 649 -36.83 -9.75 17.71
CA SER A 649 -36.53 -11.02 18.36
C SER A 649 -37.77 -11.74 18.91
N GLY A 650 -38.80 -10.99 19.32
CA GLY A 650 -40.01 -11.57 19.92
C GLY A 650 -41.11 -11.95 18.93
N ILE A 651 -41.07 -11.50 17.67
CA ILE A 651 -42.19 -11.67 16.71
C ILE A 651 -41.83 -12.40 15.42
N LEU A 652 -40.58 -12.32 14.94
CA LEU A 652 -40.21 -12.94 13.66
C LEU A 652 -40.09 -14.46 13.83
N GLU A 653 -40.96 -15.20 13.15
CA GLU A 653 -40.96 -16.67 13.07
C GLU A 653 -40.53 -17.15 11.67
N GLU A 654 -40.10 -18.42 11.54
CA GLU A 654 -39.64 -19.01 10.27
C GLU A 654 -40.71 -18.95 9.15
N ASP A 655 -41.99 -19.02 9.53
CA ASP A 655 -43.14 -18.99 8.62
C ASP A 655 -43.42 -17.59 8.03
N ASP A 656 -42.86 -16.52 8.61
CA ASP A 656 -43.06 -15.14 8.15
C ASP A 656 -42.02 -14.72 7.07
N ILE A 657 -41.06 -15.59 6.72
CA ILE A 657 -40.01 -15.28 5.74
C ILE A 657 -40.52 -15.49 4.31
N ASP A 658 -40.95 -14.39 3.69
CA ASP A 658 -41.24 -14.30 2.25
C ASP A 658 -39.98 -14.03 1.41
N GLU A 659 -40.05 -14.21 0.08
CA GLU A 659 -38.93 -13.94 -0.87
C GLU A 659 -38.32 -12.53 -0.73
N ARG A 660 -39.13 -11.53 -0.35
CA ARG A 660 -38.65 -10.16 -0.10
C ARG A 660 -37.91 -10.03 1.23
N LEU A 661 -38.33 -10.76 2.25
CA LEU A 661 -37.69 -10.77 3.57
C LEU A 661 -36.44 -11.66 3.57
N ALA A 662 -36.43 -12.76 2.80
CA ALA A 662 -35.26 -13.61 2.59
C ALA A 662 -34.03 -12.83 2.09
N LYS A 663 -34.25 -11.77 1.32
CA LYS A 663 -33.20 -10.84 0.85
C LYS A 663 -32.66 -9.88 1.91
N ILE A 664 -33.33 -9.72 3.05
CA ILE A 664 -33.03 -8.66 4.04
C ILE A 664 -32.66 -9.27 5.39
N ILE A 665 -33.25 -10.41 5.74
CA ILE A 665 -33.04 -11.12 7.00
C ILE A 665 -31.55 -11.44 7.25
N PRO A 666 -30.76 -11.94 6.28
CA PRO A 666 -29.32 -12.14 6.49
C PRO A 666 -28.57 -10.85 6.82
N PHE A 667 -28.98 -9.70 6.27
CA PHE A 667 -28.40 -8.38 6.59
C PHE A 667 -28.77 -7.93 8.01
N LEU A 668 -30.03 -8.11 8.43
CA LEU A 668 -30.52 -7.73 9.75
C LEU A 668 -29.86 -8.60 10.86
N ILE A 669 -29.74 -9.91 10.64
CA ILE A 669 -29.24 -10.85 11.66
C ILE A 669 -27.73 -10.71 11.86
N ASN A 670 -26.96 -10.41 10.81
CA ASN A 670 -25.53 -10.14 10.93
C ASN A 670 -25.22 -8.65 11.21
N SER A 671 -26.16 -7.95 11.83
CA SER A 671 -25.95 -6.61 12.36
C SER A 671 -25.28 -6.65 13.74
N TYR A 672 -24.21 -5.88 13.87
CA TYR A 672 -23.43 -5.67 15.09
C TYR A 672 -23.70 -4.27 15.64
N ASN A 673 -23.81 -4.17 16.97
CA ASN A 673 -23.81 -2.90 17.66
C ASN A 673 -22.38 -2.55 18.00
N ILE A 674 -21.89 -1.45 17.43
CA ILE A 674 -20.52 -0.99 17.63
C ILE A 674 -20.58 0.24 18.54
N TYR A 675 -19.97 0.12 19.73
CA TYR A 675 -19.81 1.22 20.67
C TYR A 675 -18.37 1.74 20.63
N VAL A 676 -18.25 3.06 20.45
CA VAL A 676 -16.97 3.77 20.34
C VAL A 676 -16.86 4.73 21.54
N PRO A 677 -15.99 4.47 22.52
CA PRO A 677 -15.90 5.31 23.73
C PRO A 677 -15.37 6.73 23.47
N GLU A 678 -14.57 6.93 22.42
CA GLU A 678 -13.82 8.16 22.13
C GLU A 678 -14.72 9.35 21.75
N ASP A 679 -14.55 10.46 22.49
CA ASP A 679 -15.24 11.72 22.24
C ASP A 679 -14.59 12.47 21.06
N GLY A 680 -15.16 12.33 19.86
CA GLY A 680 -14.67 12.95 18.62
C GLY A 680 -14.88 12.12 17.36
N ALA A 681 -15.23 10.85 17.52
CA ALA A 681 -15.60 9.94 16.44
C ALA A 681 -16.94 10.35 15.81
N LYS A 682 -17.00 10.46 14.48
CA LYS A 682 -18.22 10.85 13.74
C LYS A 682 -18.79 9.70 12.92
N SER A 683 -17.91 8.94 12.27
CA SER A 683 -18.29 7.85 11.37
C SER A 683 -17.47 6.59 11.65
N ILE A 684 -18.05 5.43 11.33
CA ILE A 684 -17.35 4.15 11.23
C ILE A 684 -17.25 3.79 9.76
N ILE A 685 -16.06 3.38 9.34
CA ILE A 685 -15.76 2.91 8.00
C ILE A 685 -15.56 1.41 8.05
N VAL A 686 -16.34 0.68 7.27
CA VAL A 686 -16.18 -0.76 7.08
C VAL A 686 -15.70 -1.03 5.66
N VAL A 687 -14.60 -1.75 5.56
CA VAL A 687 -13.99 -2.17 4.30
C VAL A 687 -13.84 -3.67 4.28
N TYR A 688 -14.26 -4.28 3.19
CA TYR A 688 -14.15 -5.71 2.95
C TYR A 688 -12.91 -5.95 2.10
N PRO A 689 -11.95 -6.81 2.54
CA PRO A 689 -10.81 -7.18 1.71
C PRO A 689 -11.22 -7.75 0.34
N GLU A 690 -12.39 -8.38 0.26
CA GLU A 690 -12.91 -9.05 -0.93
C GLU A 690 -13.52 -8.08 -1.95
N LEU A 691 -13.97 -6.89 -1.53
CA LEU A 691 -14.77 -5.97 -2.35
C LEU A 691 -14.05 -4.64 -2.64
N ASN A 692 -14.42 -4.02 -3.75
CA ASN A 692 -14.10 -2.62 -4.02
C ASN A 692 -15.10 -1.68 -3.34
N GLY A 693 -14.59 -0.62 -2.73
CA GLY A 693 -15.40 0.40 -2.03
C GLY A 693 -15.37 0.30 -0.50
N GLU A 694 -15.89 1.34 0.13
CA GLU A 694 -15.96 1.47 1.59
C GLU A 694 -17.39 1.84 2.00
N LYS A 695 -17.85 1.33 3.15
CA LYS A 695 -19.17 1.66 3.71
C LYS A 695 -18.98 2.54 4.93
N ILE A 696 -19.59 3.72 4.90
CA ILE A 696 -19.49 4.72 5.96
C ILE A 696 -20.82 4.77 6.72
N TYR A 697 -20.75 4.63 8.05
CA TYR A 697 -21.88 4.63 8.96
C TYR A 697 -21.72 5.75 9.98
N GLU A 698 -22.72 6.63 10.13
CA GLU A 698 -22.68 7.72 11.11
C GLU A 698 -22.94 7.20 12.54
N LEU A 699 -22.17 7.69 13.50
CA LEU A 699 -22.35 7.40 14.92
C LEU A 699 -23.48 8.27 15.51
N LYS A 700 -24.42 7.64 16.22
CA LYS A 700 -25.45 8.32 17.03
C LYS A 700 -25.27 7.91 18.48
N ASP A 701 -25.11 8.87 19.38
CA ASP A 701 -24.83 8.63 20.80
C ASP A 701 -23.69 7.62 21.04
N LYS A 702 -22.59 7.78 20.29
CA LYS A 702 -21.40 6.90 20.32
C LYS A 702 -21.64 5.45 19.87
N ARG A 703 -22.78 5.15 19.22
CA ARG A 703 -23.12 3.83 18.71
C ARG A 703 -23.49 3.84 17.23
N ALA A 704 -23.18 2.76 16.53
CA ALA A 704 -23.71 2.48 15.20
C ALA A 704 -24.09 1.01 15.05
N TYR A 705 -25.16 0.77 14.30
CA TYR A 705 -25.60 -0.57 13.92
C TYR A 705 -25.09 -0.89 12.51
N ILE A 706 -24.26 -1.91 12.38
CA ILE A 706 -23.57 -2.24 11.13
C ILE A 706 -23.79 -3.70 10.76
N ALA A 707 -24.30 -3.95 9.56
CA ALA A 707 -24.36 -5.29 8.97
C ALA A 707 -22.99 -5.69 8.42
N LEU A 708 -22.33 -6.66 9.05
CA LEU A 708 -21.05 -7.18 8.60
C LEU A 708 -21.25 -8.42 7.70
N TYR A 709 -20.63 -8.42 6.51
CA TYR A 709 -20.75 -9.51 5.53
C TYR A 709 -19.79 -10.68 5.74
N SER A 710 -18.63 -10.41 6.34
CA SER A 710 -17.56 -11.38 6.57
C SER A 710 -16.84 -11.01 7.87
N ASP A 711 -16.32 -12.02 8.56
CA ASP A 711 -15.46 -11.84 9.74
C ASP A 711 -14.11 -11.18 9.36
N ASN A 712 -13.78 -11.15 8.08
CA ASN A 712 -12.57 -10.52 7.55
C ASN A 712 -12.68 -9.00 7.37
N ALA A 713 -13.85 -8.40 7.64
CA ALA A 713 -14.07 -6.96 7.52
C ALA A 713 -13.09 -6.15 8.39
N VAL A 714 -12.54 -5.09 7.80
CA VAL A 714 -11.70 -4.10 8.49
C VAL A 714 -12.58 -2.93 8.90
N ILE A 715 -12.59 -2.60 10.19
CA ILE A 715 -13.40 -1.53 10.77
C ILE A 715 -12.48 -0.44 11.30
N LEU A 716 -12.70 0.79 10.85
CA LEU A 716 -11.95 1.99 11.25
C LEU A 716 -12.93 3.09 11.67
N ILE A 717 -12.45 4.02 12.48
CA ILE A 717 -13.21 5.19 12.95
C ILE A 717 -12.73 6.42 12.19
N GLU A 718 -13.63 7.31 11.81
CA GLU A 718 -13.33 8.56 11.13
C GLU A 718 -13.77 9.76 11.97
N ASP A 719 -12.89 10.76 12.09
CA ASP A 719 -13.16 12.04 12.76
C ASP A 719 -13.79 13.08 11.81
N GLU A 720 -14.16 14.25 12.34
CA GLU A 720 -14.73 15.35 11.53
C GLU A 720 -13.78 15.89 10.44
N ALA A 721 -12.46 15.71 10.60
CA ALA A 721 -11.45 16.13 9.65
C ALA A 721 -11.16 15.08 8.56
N GLY A 722 -11.79 13.90 8.63
CA GLY A 722 -11.58 12.80 7.70
C GLY A 722 -10.33 11.95 8.01
N ASN A 723 -9.74 12.09 9.18
CA ASN A 723 -8.65 11.20 9.61
C ASN A 723 -9.23 9.90 10.14
N ARG A 724 -8.55 8.79 9.84
CA ARG A 724 -9.01 7.43 10.12
C ARG A 724 -8.15 6.80 11.21
N TYR A 725 -8.81 6.17 12.18
CA TYR A 725 -8.18 5.59 13.36
C TYR A 725 -8.59 4.15 13.56
N TYR A 726 -7.67 3.35 14.11
CA TYR A 726 -7.99 2.02 14.63
C TYR A 726 -8.17 2.13 16.15
N SER A 727 -9.32 1.67 16.68
CA SER A 727 -9.54 1.60 18.13
C SER A 727 -9.66 0.15 18.57
N LYS A 728 -8.81 -0.22 19.54
CA LYS A 728 -8.84 -1.52 20.21
C LYS A 728 -9.91 -1.59 21.30
N ASP A 729 -10.36 -0.43 21.81
CA ASP A 729 -11.36 -0.31 22.87
C ASP A 729 -12.81 -0.31 22.33
N MET A 730 -12.97 -0.45 21.02
CA MET A 730 -14.25 -0.59 20.34
C MET A 730 -14.94 -1.90 20.76
N VAL A 731 -16.15 -1.80 21.29
CA VAL A 731 -16.95 -2.96 21.69
C VAL A 731 -17.90 -3.32 20.56
N MET A 732 -17.83 -4.57 20.09
CA MET A 732 -18.71 -5.11 19.06
C MET A 732 -19.60 -6.20 19.66
N ASP A 733 -20.89 -5.90 19.80
CA ASP A 733 -21.87 -6.85 20.30
C ASP A 733 -22.74 -7.35 19.15
N LYS A 734 -22.76 -8.67 18.92
CA LYS A 734 -23.68 -9.29 17.97
C LYS A 734 -25.09 -9.27 18.55
N ILE A 735 -26.03 -8.75 17.78
CA ILE A 735 -27.37 -8.42 18.29
C ILE A 735 -28.32 -9.63 18.22
N PHE A 736 -28.23 -10.41 17.14
CA PHE A 736 -29.11 -11.55 16.91
C PHE A 736 -28.35 -12.88 16.96
N HIS A 737 -28.93 -13.84 17.69
CA HIS A 737 -28.43 -15.22 17.82
C HIS A 737 -29.44 -16.24 17.26
N MET A 738 -30.11 -15.94 16.15
CA MET A 738 -31.11 -16.82 15.53
C MET A 738 -30.68 -17.30 14.14
N GLN A 739 -29.83 -18.32 14.11
CA GLN A 739 -29.33 -18.91 12.84
C GLN A 739 -30.43 -19.54 11.98
N ASN A 740 -31.47 -20.10 12.60
CA ASN A 740 -32.57 -20.77 11.88
C ASN A 740 -33.27 -19.86 10.84
N LEU A 741 -33.44 -18.57 11.14
CA LEU A 741 -34.04 -17.61 10.23
C LEU A 741 -33.12 -17.30 9.03
N VAL A 742 -31.80 -17.34 9.25
CA VAL A 742 -30.79 -17.17 8.19
C VAL A 742 -30.77 -18.39 7.27
N ASP A 743 -30.80 -19.59 7.85
CA ASP A 743 -30.83 -20.85 7.10
C ASP A 743 -32.08 -20.92 6.20
N ARG A 744 -33.25 -20.56 6.75
CA ARG A 744 -34.50 -20.50 5.98
C ARG A 744 -34.47 -19.43 4.88
N ALA A 745 -33.88 -18.28 5.15
CA ALA A 745 -33.67 -17.25 4.13
C ALA A 745 -32.77 -17.74 2.99
N TYR A 746 -31.70 -18.47 3.30
CA TYR A 746 -30.79 -19.08 2.32
C TYR A 746 -31.37 -20.29 1.57
N GLU A 747 -32.39 -20.96 2.12
CA GLU A 747 -33.17 -21.97 1.41
C GLU A 747 -34.06 -21.36 0.32
N ILE A 748 -34.63 -20.19 0.59
CA ILE A 748 -35.53 -19.45 -0.31
C ILE A 748 -34.72 -18.67 -1.35
N ASP A 749 -33.67 -17.95 -0.93
CA ASP A 749 -32.75 -17.21 -1.80
C ASP A 749 -31.35 -17.84 -1.78
N LYS A 750 -31.12 -18.75 -2.74
CA LYS A 750 -29.88 -19.51 -2.84
C LYS A 750 -28.69 -18.67 -3.33
N ASP A 751 -28.96 -17.57 -4.05
CA ASP A 751 -27.96 -16.70 -4.69
C ASP A 751 -27.69 -15.40 -3.91
N HIS A 752 -28.08 -15.35 -2.64
CA HIS A 752 -27.89 -14.18 -1.79
C HIS A 752 -26.40 -13.77 -1.68
N ASP A 753 -26.10 -12.49 -1.93
CA ASP A 753 -24.74 -11.92 -2.01
C ASP A 753 -23.84 -12.27 -0.81
N MET A 754 -24.38 -12.15 0.41
CA MET A 754 -23.64 -12.48 1.63
C MET A 754 -23.18 -13.94 1.70
N ARG A 755 -24.03 -14.89 1.27
CA ARG A 755 -23.69 -16.32 1.24
C ARG A 755 -22.66 -16.61 0.15
N ARG A 756 -22.75 -15.90 -0.98
CA ARG A 756 -21.78 -16.00 -2.07
C ARG A 756 -20.40 -15.54 -1.60
N LEU A 757 -20.30 -14.40 -0.92
CA LEU A 757 -19.03 -13.93 -0.34
C LEU A 757 -18.44 -14.92 0.68
N GLU A 758 -19.25 -15.42 1.61
CA GLU A 758 -18.77 -16.41 2.60
C GLU A 758 -18.30 -17.72 1.95
N LYS A 759 -18.98 -18.17 0.90
CA LYS A 759 -18.54 -19.33 0.12
C LYS A 759 -17.26 -19.03 -0.67
N LEU A 760 -17.14 -17.85 -1.27
CA LEU A 760 -15.94 -17.45 -2.01
C LEU A 760 -14.71 -17.36 -1.09
N ASP A 761 -14.87 -16.86 0.14
CA ASP A 761 -13.80 -16.87 1.15
C ASP A 761 -13.37 -18.31 1.48
N LYS A 762 -14.34 -19.21 1.70
CA LYS A 762 -14.04 -20.64 1.94
C LYS A 762 -13.38 -21.32 0.74
N ILE A 763 -13.74 -20.94 -0.49
CA ILE A 763 -13.11 -21.45 -1.72
C ILE A 763 -11.69 -20.89 -1.87
N ALA A 764 -11.47 -19.62 -1.52
CA ALA A 764 -10.16 -18.99 -1.56
C ALA A 764 -9.16 -19.65 -0.59
N ASP A 765 -9.63 -20.08 0.58
CA ASP A 765 -8.82 -20.72 1.63
C ASP A 765 -8.85 -22.25 1.63
N GLY A 766 -9.80 -22.85 0.91
CA GLY A 766 -10.02 -24.30 0.84
C GLY A 766 -9.04 -25.07 -0.06
N VAL A 767 -9.22 -26.39 -0.12
CA VAL A 767 -8.44 -27.31 -0.97
C VAL A 767 -9.38 -27.99 -1.98
N GLY A 768 -9.23 -27.65 -3.25
CA GLY A 768 -10.04 -28.16 -4.36
C GLY A 768 -11.30 -27.33 -4.64
N ILE A 769 -11.74 -27.33 -5.90
CA ILE A 769 -12.93 -26.64 -6.41
C ILE A 769 -13.82 -27.67 -7.11
N ASP A 770 -15.14 -27.62 -6.88
CA ASP A 770 -16.13 -28.42 -7.63
C ASP A 770 -16.81 -27.59 -8.75
N VAL A 771 -17.57 -28.25 -9.63
CA VAL A 771 -18.27 -27.59 -10.76
C VAL A 771 -19.24 -26.50 -10.27
N GLU A 772 -19.90 -26.72 -9.12
CA GLU A 772 -20.78 -25.72 -8.50
C GLU A 772 -20.00 -24.47 -8.03
N ASP A 773 -18.77 -24.64 -7.57
CA ASP A 773 -17.90 -23.55 -7.12
C ASP A 773 -17.39 -22.72 -8.31
N VAL A 774 -17.13 -23.36 -9.46
CA VAL A 774 -16.77 -22.66 -10.71
C VAL A 774 -17.90 -21.73 -11.13
N SER A 775 -19.14 -22.22 -11.22
CA SER A 775 -20.30 -21.39 -11.58
C SER A 775 -20.56 -20.25 -10.59
N LEU A 776 -20.29 -20.47 -9.29
CA LEU A 776 -20.37 -19.41 -8.28
C LEU A 776 -19.33 -18.31 -8.50
N ILE A 777 -18.09 -18.68 -8.85
CA ILE A 777 -17.03 -17.70 -9.18
C ILE A 777 -17.37 -16.94 -10.46
N GLU A 778 -17.88 -17.62 -11.49
CA GLU A 778 -18.29 -17.01 -12.76
C GLU A 778 -19.35 -15.93 -12.54
N ASN A 779 -20.45 -16.27 -11.87
CA ASN A 779 -21.52 -15.31 -11.58
C ASN A 779 -21.01 -14.17 -10.69
N ALA A 780 -20.14 -14.45 -9.72
CA ALA A 780 -19.62 -13.42 -8.81
C ALA A 780 -18.69 -12.42 -9.51
N VAL A 781 -17.85 -12.86 -10.45
CA VAL A 781 -16.95 -11.97 -11.19
C VAL A 781 -17.70 -11.04 -12.15
N GLU A 782 -18.87 -11.45 -12.65
CA GLU A 782 -19.71 -10.61 -13.52
C GLU A 782 -20.62 -9.64 -12.74
N GLU A 783 -21.17 -10.08 -11.60
CA GLU A 783 -22.20 -9.33 -10.87
C GLU A 783 -21.67 -8.50 -9.69
N ILE A 784 -20.53 -8.89 -9.09
CA ILE A 784 -19.98 -8.27 -7.87
C ILE A 784 -18.69 -7.51 -8.20
N ASP A 785 -18.56 -6.29 -7.69
CA ASP A 785 -17.34 -5.48 -7.82
C ASP A 785 -16.25 -5.97 -6.84
N ILE A 786 -15.58 -7.06 -7.23
CA ILE A 786 -14.55 -7.76 -6.44
C ILE A 786 -13.20 -7.05 -6.56
N ASP A 787 -12.45 -7.02 -5.45
CA ASP A 787 -11.07 -6.52 -5.43
C ASP A 787 -10.17 -7.32 -6.39
N GLN A 788 -9.34 -6.63 -7.18
CA GLN A 788 -8.48 -7.26 -8.19
C GLN A 788 -7.58 -8.35 -7.58
N ARG A 789 -7.14 -8.20 -6.33
CA ARG A 789 -6.25 -9.15 -5.67
C ARG A 789 -7.00 -10.41 -5.24
N PHE A 790 -8.20 -10.24 -4.69
CA PHE A 790 -9.08 -11.36 -4.37
C PHE A 790 -9.47 -12.12 -5.64
N ARG A 791 -9.75 -11.39 -6.73
CA ARG A 791 -9.94 -11.96 -8.07
C ARG A 791 -8.72 -12.78 -8.50
N ASN A 792 -7.49 -12.28 -8.36
CA ASN A 792 -6.29 -13.04 -8.72
C ASN A 792 -6.15 -14.34 -7.90
N LYS A 793 -6.51 -14.33 -6.61
CA LYS A 793 -6.51 -15.53 -5.74
C LYS A 793 -7.53 -16.56 -6.23
N LEU A 794 -8.75 -16.13 -6.56
CA LEU A 794 -9.77 -17.00 -7.16
C LEU A 794 -9.34 -17.54 -8.54
N MET A 795 -8.74 -16.69 -9.39
CA MET A 795 -8.24 -17.09 -10.71
C MET A 795 -7.13 -18.15 -10.60
N SER A 796 -6.23 -18.01 -9.62
CA SER A 796 -5.18 -18.99 -9.35
C SER A 796 -5.76 -20.39 -9.12
N ARG A 797 -6.85 -20.47 -8.33
CA ARG A 797 -7.54 -21.73 -8.05
C ARG A 797 -8.34 -22.26 -9.24
N LEU A 798 -8.99 -21.37 -9.99
CA LEU A 798 -9.64 -21.76 -11.24
C LEU A 798 -8.64 -22.37 -12.23
N ILE A 799 -7.44 -21.79 -12.36
CA ILE A 799 -6.38 -22.32 -13.22
C ILE A 799 -5.93 -23.71 -12.75
N GLU A 800 -5.78 -23.94 -11.44
CA GLU A 800 -5.50 -25.28 -10.88
C GLU A 800 -6.58 -26.30 -11.28
N TYR A 801 -7.87 -25.94 -11.12
CA TYR A 801 -9.00 -26.81 -11.51
C TYR A 801 -9.05 -27.10 -13.01
N PHE A 802 -8.87 -26.07 -13.84
CA PHE A 802 -8.84 -26.21 -15.29
C PHE A 802 -7.63 -27.03 -15.75
N TRP A 803 -6.50 -26.94 -15.06
CA TRP A 803 -5.31 -27.76 -15.34
C TRP A 803 -5.56 -29.24 -15.08
N GLU A 804 -6.10 -29.60 -13.91
CA GLU A 804 -6.47 -30.99 -13.61
C GLU A 804 -7.56 -31.53 -14.55
N SER A 805 -8.52 -30.68 -14.92
CA SER A 805 -9.61 -31.05 -15.82
C SER A 805 -9.14 -31.23 -17.27
N SER A 806 -8.21 -30.40 -17.73
CA SER A 806 -7.63 -30.49 -19.09
C SER A 806 -6.85 -31.78 -19.32
N LYS A 807 -6.30 -32.40 -18.27
CA LYS A 807 -5.63 -33.69 -18.36
C LYS A 807 -6.58 -34.88 -18.52
N ASN A 808 -7.87 -34.68 -18.24
CA ASN A 808 -8.88 -35.74 -18.16
C ASN A 808 -9.92 -35.69 -19.30
N ASP A 809 -9.66 -34.94 -20.39
CA ASP A 809 -10.53 -34.83 -21.59
C ASP A 809 -12.01 -34.55 -21.29
N LYS A 810 -12.30 -33.67 -20.31
CA LYS A 810 -13.67 -33.20 -20.07
C LYS A 810 -13.95 -31.94 -20.89
N GLU A 811 -15.01 -31.94 -21.70
CA GLU A 811 -15.54 -30.75 -22.39
C GLU A 811 -16.01 -29.73 -21.34
N ILE A 812 -15.22 -28.69 -21.11
CA ILE A 812 -15.56 -27.56 -20.24
C ILE A 812 -15.52 -26.28 -21.09
N ASN A 813 -16.42 -25.34 -20.81
CA ASN A 813 -16.51 -24.07 -21.53
C ASN A 813 -15.47 -23.08 -20.98
N PHE A 814 -14.34 -22.90 -21.70
CA PHE A 814 -13.20 -22.09 -21.26
C PHE A 814 -13.28 -20.60 -21.68
N GLU A 815 -14.44 -20.09 -22.12
CA GLU A 815 -14.60 -18.69 -22.53
C GLU A 815 -14.15 -17.66 -21.46
N LEU A 816 -14.19 -18.03 -20.18
CA LEU A 816 -13.81 -17.15 -19.07
C LEU A 816 -12.31 -16.81 -19.05
N LEU A 817 -11.45 -17.78 -19.42
CA LEU A 817 -10.01 -17.60 -19.49
C LEU A 817 -9.59 -16.63 -20.61
N ASN A 818 -10.39 -16.52 -21.68
CA ASN A 818 -10.12 -15.60 -22.79
C ASN A 818 -10.72 -14.21 -22.55
N LYS A 819 -11.83 -14.09 -21.80
CA LYS A 819 -12.45 -12.80 -21.44
C LYS A 819 -11.68 -12.03 -20.36
N THR A 820 -10.91 -12.72 -19.54
CA THR A 820 -10.15 -12.14 -18.43
C THR A 820 -8.76 -11.71 -18.88
N GLY A 821 -8.69 -10.55 -19.56
CA GLY A 821 -7.43 -9.97 -20.03
C GLY A 821 -6.32 -10.02 -18.97
N VAL A 822 -5.24 -10.73 -19.32
CA VAL A 822 -3.98 -10.94 -18.60
C VAL A 822 -3.62 -9.78 -17.66
N LYS A 823 -3.82 -9.91 -16.35
CA LYS A 823 -3.15 -9.06 -15.34
C LYS A 823 -2.87 -9.79 -14.02
N SER A 824 -1.58 -9.89 -13.69
CA SER A 824 -0.96 -10.33 -12.41
C SER A 824 -1.33 -11.73 -11.90
N LEU A 825 -0.95 -12.76 -12.64
CA LEU A 825 -0.91 -14.15 -12.15
C LEU A 825 0.48 -14.48 -11.61
N ASN A 826 0.57 -15.32 -10.58
CA ASN A 826 1.84 -15.84 -10.07
C ASN A 826 2.53 -16.75 -11.10
N GLU A 827 3.86 -16.77 -11.11
CA GLU A 827 4.72 -17.49 -12.07
C GLU A 827 4.33 -18.98 -12.28
N ASP A 828 4.00 -19.70 -11.20
CA ASP A 828 3.56 -21.11 -11.28
C ASP A 828 2.18 -21.28 -11.96
N ASN A 829 1.28 -20.31 -11.78
CA ASN A 829 -0.04 -20.31 -12.41
C ASN A 829 0.06 -20.03 -13.91
N ILE A 830 1.11 -19.32 -14.34
CA ILE A 830 1.35 -19.04 -15.76
C ILE A 830 1.71 -20.33 -16.48
N PHE A 831 2.56 -21.19 -15.89
CA PHE A 831 2.82 -22.50 -16.47
C PHE A 831 1.54 -23.33 -16.59
N MET A 832 0.76 -23.44 -15.51
CA MET A 832 -0.50 -24.19 -15.52
C MET A 832 -1.48 -23.63 -16.56
N TYR A 833 -1.53 -22.32 -16.72
CA TYR A 833 -2.35 -21.64 -17.72
C TYR A 833 -1.85 -21.85 -19.16
N CYS A 834 -0.54 -21.82 -19.40
CA CYS A 834 0.03 -22.13 -20.71
C CYS A 834 -0.22 -23.59 -21.10
N ASP A 835 -0.06 -24.54 -20.16
CA ASP A 835 -0.30 -25.97 -20.39
C ASP A 835 -1.79 -26.26 -20.63
N THR A 836 -2.71 -25.61 -19.92
CA THR A 836 -4.16 -25.71 -20.21
C THR A 836 -4.49 -25.21 -21.61
N LEU A 837 -4.01 -24.02 -21.98
CA LEU A 837 -4.23 -23.46 -23.32
C LEU A 837 -3.67 -24.37 -24.43
N MET A 838 -2.52 -25.01 -24.20
CA MET A 838 -1.96 -25.98 -25.14
C MET A 838 -2.79 -27.26 -25.25
N ASN A 839 -3.35 -27.77 -24.15
CA ASN A 839 -4.22 -28.95 -24.16
C ASN A 839 -5.55 -28.67 -24.90
N ILE A 840 -6.04 -27.43 -24.86
CA ILE A 840 -7.30 -27.01 -25.50
C ILE A 840 -7.14 -26.75 -27.01
N GLY A 841 -5.90 -26.57 -27.49
CA GLY A 841 -5.60 -26.25 -28.90
C GLY A 841 -5.41 -24.75 -29.18
N ASN A 842 -5.50 -23.87 -28.18
CA ASN A 842 -5.17 -22.44 -28.28
C ASN A 842 -3.66 -22.20 -28.15
N LYS A 843 -2.90 -22.78 -29.10
CA LYS A 843 -1.43 -22.79 -29.07
C LYS A 843 -0.79 -21.40 -29.32
N LEU A 844 -1.47 -20.50 -30.02
CA LEU A 844 -0.93 -19.17 -30.36
C LEU A 844 -0.83 -18.27 -29.11
N GLU A 845 -1.91 -18.24 -28.32
CA GLU A 845 -2.00 -17.41 -27.10
C GLU A 845 -0.99 -17.86 -26.04
N SER A 846 -0.79 -19.18 -25.89
CA SER A 846 0.19 -19.70 -24.93
C SER A 846 1.62 -19.25 -25.25
N ILE A 847 1.98 -19.13 -26.54
CA ILE A 847 3.31 -18.67 -26.97
C ILE A 847 3.47 -17.15 -26.79
N GLU A 848 2.41 -16.37 -26.98
CA GLU A 848 2.45 -14.92 -26.67
C GLU A 848 2.63 -14.66 -25.17
N ILE A 849 2.04 -15.50 -24.31
CA ILE A 849 2.23 -15.44 -22.86
C ILE A 849 3.67 -15.80 -22.49
N ILE A 850 4.25 -16.86 -23.07
CA ILE A 850 5.67 -17.21 -22.84
C ILE A 850 6.59 -16.07 -23.29
N LYS A 851 6.26 -15.35 -24.36
CA LYS A 851 7.03 -14.20 -24.83
C LYS A 851 7.00 -13.02 -23.83
N SER A 852 5.91 -12.83 -23.10
CA SER A 852 5.77 -11.71 -22.15
C SER A 852 6.32 -12.03 -20.76
N PHE A 853 6.22 -13.28 -20.32
CA PHE A 853 6.66 -13.71 -18.98
C PHE A 853 8.02 -14.40 -18.93
N GLY A 854 8.54 -14.88 -20.07
CA GLY A 854 9.83 -15.59 -20.15
C GLY A 854 9.74 -17.08 -19.82
N ILE A 855 10.92 -17.72 -19.77
CA ILE A 855 11.07 -19.18 -19.58
C ILE A 855 11.90 -19.53 -18.33
N GLU A 856 12.39 -18.53 -17.58
CA GLU A 856 13.40 -18.73 -16.53
C GLU A 856 12.91 -19.61 -15.36
N HIS A 857 11.61 -19.55 -15.03
CA HIS A 857 11.02 -20.22 -13.87
C HIS A 857 10.25 -21.50 -14.19
N ILE A 858 10.17 -21.88 -15.47
CA ILE A 858 9.43 -23.07 -15.89
C ILE A 858 10.36 -24.29 -15.85
N LYS A 859 9.90 -25.40 -15.26
CA LYS A 859 10.65 -26.66 -15.28
C LYS A 859 10.95 -27.09 -16.73
N LYS A 860 12.18 -27.55 -16.96
CA LYS A 860 12.69 -27.86 -18.30
C LYS A 860 11.93 -29.01 -18.98
N ASP A 861 11.62 -30.07 -18.23
CA ASP A 861 10.73 -31.16 -18.67
C ASP A 861 9.39 -30.63 -19.20
N ASN A 862 8.81 -29.68 -18.46
CA ASN A 862 7.53 -29.09 -18.80
C ASN A 862 7.61 -28.25 -20.09
N LEU A 863 8.67 -27.45 -20.24
CA LEU A 863 8.98 -26.70 -21.47
C LEU A 863 9.16 -27.63 -22.68
N LEU A 864 9.83 -28.77 -22.50
CA LEU A 864 10.01 -29.76 -23.56
C LEU A 864 8.66 -30.33 -24.02
N THR A 865 7.75 -30.64 -23.09
CA THR A 865 6.37 -31.04 -23.45
C THR A 865 5.62 -29.95 -24.21
N LEU A 866 5.72 -28.69 -23.78
CA LEU A 866 5.09 -27.55 -24.45
C LEU A 866 5.62 -27.39 -25.89
N VAL A 867 6.94 -27.42 -26.06
CA VAL A 867 7.61 -27.31 -27.37
C VAL A 867 7.22 -28.50 -28.27
N SER A 868 7.23 -29.72 -27.74
CA SER A 868 6.88 -30.92 -28.52
C SER A 868 5.43 -30.88 -29.02
N LYS A 869 4.48 -30.43 -28.19
CA LYS A 869 3.07 -30.25 -28.58
C LYS A 869 2.87 -29.10 -29.58
N ALA A 870 3.69 -28.06 -29.49
CA ALA A 870 3.64 -26.92 -30.40
C ALA A 870 4.21 -27.25 -31.79
N ILE A 871 5.25 -28.07 -31.88
CA ILE A 871 5.88 -28.50 -33.15
C ILE A 871 4.93 -29.34 -34.01
N GLU A 872 3.95 -30.03 -33.41
CA GLU A 872 2.98 -30.87 -34.15
C GLU A 872 1.96 -30.06 -34.98
N ASP A 873 1.92 -28.74 -34.84
CA ASP A 873 1.01 -27.86 -35.58
C ASP A 873 1.75 -27.05 -36.65
N GLU A 874 1.29 -27.15 -37.90
CA GLU A 874 1.87 -26.50 -39.08
C GLU A 874 1.98 -24.98 -38.91
N ALA A 875 1.13 -24.35 -38.09
CA ALA A 875 1.15 -22.92 -37.82
C ALA A 875 2.45 -22.44 -37.14
N PHE A 876 3.19 -23.34 -36.47
CA PHE A 876 4.39 -23.00 -35.69
C PHE A 876 5.70 -23.40 -36.37
N GLU A 877 5.65 -23.96 -37.58
CA GLU A 877 6.83 -24.41 -38.32
C GLU A 877 7.88 -23.32 -38.56
N GLN A 878 7.52 -22.03 -38.50
CA GLN A 878 8.44 -20.90 -38.74
C GLN A 878 8.60 -19.99 -37.52
N ASN A 879 8.11 -20.39 -36.34
CA ASN A 879 8.16 -19.52 -35.17
C ASN A 879 9.57 -19.43 -34.58
N LYS A 880 10.25 -18.30 -34.81
CA LYS A 880 11.61 -18.01 -34.31
C LYS A 880 11.74 -18.11 -32.79
N ILE A 881 10.69 -17.77 -32.04
CA ILE A 881 10.72 -17.83 -30.56
C ILE A 881 10.79 -19.28 -30.12
N LEU A 882 9.97 -20.14 -30.72
CA LEU A 882 9.97 -21.58 -30.44
C LEU A 882 11.30 -22.22 -30.82
N SER A 883 11.92 -21.75 -31.92
CA SER A 883 13.26 -22.18 -32.36
C SER A 883 14.32 -21.85 -31.30
N ASN A 884 14.28 -20.64 -30.73
CA ASN A 884 15.20 -20.21 -29.69
C ASN A 884 15.00 -21.00 -28.39
N ILE A 885 13.75 -21.28 -27.99
CA ILE A 885 13.44 -22.10 -26.80
C ILE A 885 13.94 -23.54 -26.99
N ALA A 886 13.66 -24.15 -28.15
CA ALA A 886 14.14 -25.50 -28.49
C ALA A 886 15.67 -25.57 -28.44
N PHE A 887 16.36 -24.56 -28.98
CA PHE A 887 17.81 -24.50 -28.97
C PHE A 887 18.40 -24.28 -27.57
N ALA A 888 17.74 -23.48 -26.72
CA ALA A 888 18.13 -23.31 -25.32
C ALA A 888 18.03 -24.63 -24.53
N LEU A 889 16.97 -25.42 -24.77
CA LEU A 889 16.81 -26.76 -24.18
C LEU A 889 17.90 -27.73 -24.67
N TYR A 890 18.26 -27.67 -25.96
CA TYR A 890 19.36 -28.44 -26.54
C TYR A 890 20.70 -28.16 -25.85
N LYS A 891 21.09 -26.88 -25.63
CA LYS A 891 22.35 -26.54 -24.94
C LYS A 891 22.44 -27.09 -23.51
N VAL A 892 21.30 -27.34 -22.89
CA VAL A 892 21.18 -27.87 -21.53
C VAL A 892 21.16 -29.41 -21.50
N GLY A 893 21.02 -30.05 -22.67
CA GLY A 893 21.02 -31.52 -22.83
C GLY A 893 19.65 -32.17 -22.75
N GLU A 894 18.55 -31.40 -22.73
CA GLU A 894 17.18 -31.91 -22.72
C GLU A 894 16.52 -31.69 -24.09
N PHE A 895 16.51 -32.71 -24.94
CA PHE A 895 15.93 -32.63 -26.28
C PHE A 895 15.31 -33.96 -26.72
N SER A 896 14.39 -33.89 -27.68
CA SER A 896 13.82 -35.06 -28.37
C SER A 896 14.20 -35.05 -29.85
N ASP A 897 14.11 -36.20 -30.52
CA ASP A 897 14.38 -36.31 -31.97
C ASP A 897 13.56 -35.30 -32.78
N LYS A 898 12.28 -35.10 -32.43
CA LYS A 898 11.39 -34.09 -33.04
C LYS A 898 11.90 -32.65 -32.80
N THR A 899 12.48 -32.39 -31.64
CA THR A 899 13.05 -31.07 -31.31
C THR A 899 14.30 -30.80 -32.13
N LEU A 900 15.17 -31.81 -32.31
CA LEU A 900 16.36 -31.71 -33.17
C LEU A 900 15.98 -31.49 -34.64
N GLU A 901 14.97 -32.20 -35.12
CA GLU A 901 14.42 -32.05 -36.46
C GLU A 901 13.89 -30.61 -36.69
N PHE A 902 13.16 -30.08 -35.71
CA PHE A 902 12.67 -28.70 -35.76
C PHE A 902 13.81 -27.67 -35.76
N ILE A 903 14.85 -27.87 -34.94
CA ILE A 903 16.05 -27.01 -34.92
C ILE A 903 16.74 -27.05 -36.28
N ALA A 904 16.95 -28.24 -36.85
CA ALA A 904 17.58 -28.45 -38.16
C ALA A 904 16.80 -27.76 -39.30
N ARG A 905 15.48 -27.56 -39.15
CA ARG A 905 14.65 -26.84 -40.13
C ARG A 905 14.66 -25.32 -39.94
N THR A 906 14.67 -24.83 -38.70
CA THR A 906 14.28 -23.44 -38.38
C THR A 906 15.39 -22.57 -37.79
N TYR A 907 16.30 -23.15 -37.01
CA TYR A 907 17.27 -22.41 -36.23
C TYR A 907 18.38 -21.81 -37.10
N ASN A 908 18.77 -20.57 -36.83
CA ASN A 908 19.94 -19.91 -37.40
C ASN A 908 20.60 -19.09 -36.28
N GLY A 909 21.92 -19.20 -36.14
CA GLY A 909 22.66 -18.55 -35.07
C GLY A 909 24.16 -18.58 -35.36
N ARG A 910 24.94 -18.87 -34.32
CA ARG A 910 26.40 -18.99 -34.43
C ARG A 910 26.80 -20.23 -35.23
N THR A 911 27.80 -20.12 -36.11
CA THR A 911 28.22 -21.23 -36.98
C THR A 911 28.68 -22.44 -36.17
N ILE A 912 29.48 -22.22 -35.12
CA ILE A 912 30.01 -23.30 -34.27
C ILE A 912 28.87 -24.08 -33.59
N ASP A 913 27.94 -23.35 -32.98
CA ASP A 913 26.75 -23.90 -32.32
C ASP A 913 25.88 -24.71 -33.29
N MET A 914 25.67 -24.20 -34.52
CA MET A 914 24.93 -24.91 -35.56
C MET A 914 25.68 -26.18 -36.02
N PHE A 915 27.00 -26.12 -36.13
CA PHE A 915 27.84 -27.25 -36.52
C PHE A 915 27.84 -28.38 -35.46
N GLU A 916 27.94 -28.03 -34.17
CA GLU A 916 27.83 -29.00 -33.07
C GLU A 916 26.44 -29.66 -33.04
N CYS A 917 25.39 -28.88 -33.26
CA CYS A 917 24.03 -29.40 -33.41
C CYS A 917 23.92 -30.33 -34.61
N LEU A 918 24.52 -29.99 -35.75
CA LEU A 918 24.51 -30.83 -36.95
C LEU A 918 25.16 -32.18 -36.68
N LYS A 919 26.32 -32.18 -36.00
CA LYS A 919 27.00 -33.41 -35.61
C LYS A 919 26.13 -34.28 -34.71
N THR A 920 25.41 -33.67 -33.76
CA THR A 920 24.48 -34.39 -32.88
C THR A 920 23.32 -35.00 -33.68
N CYS A 921 22.74 -34.26 -34.63
CA CYS A 921 21.70 -34.78 -35.52
C CYS A 921 22.21 -35.95 -36.38
N VAL A 922 23.44 -35.86 -36.88
CA VAL A 922 24.12 -36.89 -37.66
C VAL A 922 24.34 -38.16 -36.83
N GLU A 923 24.83 -38.02 -35.59
CA GLU A 923 25.06 -39.12 -34.65
C GLU A 923 23.77 -39.84 -34.26
N GLN A 924 22.66 -39.10 -34.12
CA GLN A 924 21.34 -39.66 -33.78
C GLN A 924 20.51 -40.09 -35.00
N ASN A 925 21.05 -39.96 -36.22
CA ASN A 925 20.35 -40.26 -37.49
C ASN A 925 19.03 -39.49 -37.69
N VAL A 926 18.97 -38.24 -37.23
CA VAL A 926 17.85 -37.33 -37.44
C VAL A 926 17.93 -36.71 -38.85
N GLU A 927 16.78 -36.40 -39.46
CA GLU A 927 16.71 -35.73 -40.75
C GLU A 927 17.18 -34.27 -40.63
N THR A 928 18.22 -33.93 -41.39
CA THR A 928 18.93 -32.65 -41.30
C THR A 928 18.44 -31.60 -42.30
N TYR A 929 17.50 -31.93 -43.20
CA TYR A 929 16.97 -31.01 -44.22
C TYR A 929 18.08 -30.19 -44.88
N ASP A 930 17.95 -28.87 -45.02
CA ASP A 930 18.95 -27.96 -45.61
C ASP A 930 19.97 -27.42 -44.57
N PHE A 931 20.12 -28.07 -43.42
CA PHE A 931 20.94 -27.55 -42.33
C PHE A 931 22.43 -27.53 -42.68
N GLU A 932 22.96 -28.58 -43.30
CA GLU A 932 24.35 -28.64 -43.79
C GLU A 932 24.63 -27.53 -44.80
N GLU A 933 23.69 -27.30 -45.72
CA GLU A 933 23.84 -26.28 -46.76
C GLU A 933 23.86 -24.88 -46.13
N ARG A 934 22.98 -24.61 -45.16
CA ARG A 934 22.95 -23.31 -44.44
C ARG A 934 24.25 -23.06 -43.69
N ILE A 935 24.79 -24.07 -43.00
CA ILE A 935 26.06 -23.97 -42.27
C ILE A 935 27.20 -23.70 -43.24
N LEU A 936 27.31 -24.45 -44.35
CA LEU A 936 28.34 -24.22 -45.36
C LEU A 936 28.24 -22.83 -45.99
N ILE A 937 27.03 -22.39 -46.36
CA ILE A 937 26.78 -21.04 -46.88
C ILE A 937 27.26 -19.98 -45.88
N GLN A 938 27.00 -20.20 -44.58
CA GLN A 938 27.40 -19.28 -43.53
C GLN A 938 28.92 -19.24 -43.36
N MET A 939 29.59 -20.40 -43.34
CA MET A 939 31.06 -20.52 -43.24
C MET A 939 31.78 -19.88 -44.43
N LEU A 940 31.32 -20.15 -45.66
CA LEU A 940 31.85 -19.53 -46.88
C LEU A 940 31.59 -18.02 -46.91
N PHE A 941 30.49 -17.56 -46.30
CA PHE A 941 30.18 -16.13 -46.22
C PHE A 941 31.04 -15.41 -45.17
N SER A 942 31.32 -16.04 -44.03
CA SER A 942 32.12 -15.47 -42.93
C SER A 942 33.64 -15.71 -43.09
N ASN A 943 34.08 -16.40 -44.15
CA ASN A 943 35.46 -16.84 -44.34
C ASN A 943 35.99 -17.73 -43.19
N GLN A 944 35.12 -18.50 -42.54
CA GLN A 944 35.53 -19.42 -41.49
C GLN A 944 36.03 -20.73 -42.10
N THR A 945 37.35 -20.97 -42.02
CA THR A 945 38.00 -22.16 -42.57
C THR A 945 38.06 -23.32 -41.58
N THR A 946 37.87 -23.06 -40.28
CA THR A 946 37.86 -24.08 -39.22
C THR A 946 36.65 -25.00 -39.36
N ASN A 947 36.87 -26.32 -39.37
CA ASN A 947 35.87 -27.39 -39.54
C ASN A 947 35.11 -27.38 -40.89
N LEU A 948 35.54 -26.57 -41.86
CA LEU A 948 34.89 -26.48 -43.17
C LEU A 948 34.94 -27.82 -43.93
N ASP A 949 36.04 -28.57 -43.78
CA ASP A 949 36.25 -29.85 -44.45
C ASP A 949 35.31 -30.93 -43.91
N GLU A 950 35.08 -30.94 -42.60
CA GLU A 950 34.13 -31.86 -41.96
C GLU A 950 32.69 -31.52 -42.33
N ALA A 951 32.33 -30.23 -42.32
CA ALA A 951 31.00 -29.76 -42.74
C ALA A 951 30.73 -30.11 -44.22
N PHE A 952 31.75 -29.96 -45.07
CA PHE A 952 31.67 -30.31 -46.49
C PHE A 952 31.55 -31.82 -46.69
N GLY A 953 32.30 -32.63 -45.94
CA GLY A 953 32.18 -34.10 -45.97
C GLY A 953 30.76 -34.57 -45.65
N ILE A 954 30.15 -34.04 -44.58
CA ILE A 954 28.77 -34.37 -44.19
C ILE A 954 27.77 -33.96 -45.31
N TYR A 955 27.98 -32.81 -45.94
CA TYR A 955 27.14 -32.34 -47.05
C TYR A 955 27.27 -33.20 -48.32
N ALA A 956 28.51 -33.57 -48.67
CA ALA A 956 28.82 -34.36 -49.86
C ALA A 956 28.30 -35.80 -49.76
N ASP A 957 28.34 -36.41 -48.57
CA ASP A 957 27.90 -37.78 -48.34
C ASP A 957 26.38 -37.96 -48.42
N ARG A 958 25.59 -36.92 -48.11
CA ARG A 958 24.15 -37.05 -47.84
C ARG A 958 23.21 -36.47 -48.92
N LYS A 959 23.64 -35.54 -49.77
CA LYS A 959 22.75 -34.82 -50.70
C LYS A 959 23.20 -34.74 -52.16
N ARG A 960 22.23 -34.47 -53.06
CA ARG A 960 22.53 -33.99 -54.43
C ARG A 960 23.09 -32.57 -54.35
N VAL A 961 24.34 -32.47 -54.73
CA VAL A 961 25.21 -31.35 -54.40
C VAL A 961 24.96 -30.17 -55.34
N THR A 962 24.80 -28.96 -54.80
CA THR A 962 24.65 -27.73 -55.60
C THR A 962 26.03 -27.28 -56.09
N ASP A 963 26.28 -27.39 -57.40
CA ASP A 963 27.57 -27.11 -58.06
C ASP A 963 28.20 -25.76 -57.64
N ILE A 964 27.36 -24.73 -57.39
CA ILE A 964 27.81 -23.40 -56.96
C ILE A 964 28.54 -23.45 -55.60
N ILE A 965 28.03 -24.19 -54.61
CA ILE A 965 28.61 -24.25 -53.26
C ILE A 965 29.90 -25.05 -53.28
N ILE A 966 29.93 -26.13 -54.07
CA ILE A 966 31.10 -26.96 -54.29
C ILE A 966 32.25 -26.13 -54.88
N ARG A 967 31.96 -25.40 -55.97
CA ARG A 967 32.92 -24.50 -56.59
C ARG A 967 33.37 -23.43 -55.60
N ALA A 968 32.47 -22.83 -54.82
CA ALA A 968 32.86 -21.82 -53.83
C ALA A 968 33.80 -22.40 -52.75
N TYR A 969 33.56 -23.63 -52.27
CA TYR A 969 34.43 -24.34 -51.34
C TYR A 969 35.82 -24.61 -51.95
N PHE A 970 35.87 -25.15 -53.15
CA PHE A 970 37.13 -25.45 -53.82
C PHE A 970 37.92 -24.19 -54.18
N THR A 971 37.27 -23.07 -54.50
CA THR A 971 37.94 -21.78 -54.71
C THR A 971 38.71 -21.34 -53.48
N ILE A 972 38.11 -21.43 -52.28
CA ILE A 972 38.77 -21.05 -51.04
C ILE A 972 39.95 -21.99 -50.73
N LYS A 973 39.77 -23.30 -50.92
CA LYS A 973 40.84 -24.28 -50.66
C LYS A 973 42.00 -24.18 -51.65
N SER A 974 41.70 -23.93 -52.92
CA SER A 974 42.72 -23.72 -53.96
C SER A 974 43.52 -22.44 -53.71
N ASP A 975 42.86 -21.38 -53.25
CA ASP A 975 43.51 -20.14 -52.84
C ASP A 975 44.39 -20.32 -51.60
N ALA A 976 43.90 -21.02 -50.57
CA ALA A 976 44.69 -21.36 -49.40
C ALA A 976 45.95 -22.18 -49.76
N PHE A 977 45.83 -23.16 -50.66
CA PHE A 977 46.97 -23.96 -51.15
C PHE A 977 47.97 -23.13 -51.97
N PHE A 978 47.48 -22.26 -52.86
CA PHE A 978 48.34 -21.49 -53.75
C PHE A 978 49.01 -20.30 -53.04
N MET A 979 48.22 -19.48 -52.32
CA MET A 979 48.68 -18.25 -51.67
C MET A 979 49.37 -18.52 -50.33
N ASN A 980 48.77 -19.36 -49.46
CA ASN A 980 49.25 -19.60 -48.09
C ASN A 980 50.11 -20.86 -47.93
N ASP A 981 50.29 -21.67 -48.99
CA ASP A 981 51.01 -22.94 -48.95
C ASP A 981 50.42 -23.97 -47.95
N GLU A 982 49.14 -23.85 -47.62
CA GLU A 982 48.43 -24.79 -46.72
C GLU A 982 48.28 -26.17 -47.37
N GLU A 983 48.52 -27.25 -46.61
CA GLU A 983 48.31 -28.61 -47.09
C GLU A 983 46.81 -28.92 -47.23
N THR A 984 46.39 -29.38 -48.41
CA THR A 984 45.02 -29.79 -48.70
C THR A 984 44.97 -31.28 -49.06
N SER A 985 43.81 -31.92 -48.83
CA SER A 985 43.59 -33.34 -49.17
C SER A 985 43.70 -33.59 -50.68
N ASP A 986 44.29 -34.73 -51.07
CA ASP A 986 44.39 -35.18 -52.46
C ASP A 986 43.02 -35.26 -53.17
N ALA A 987 41.95 -35.53 -52.42
CA ALA A 987 40.57 -35.58 -52.94
C ALA A 987 40.09 -34.25 -53.55
N VAL A 988 40.65 -33.12 -53.07
CA VAL A 988 40.37 -31.79 -53.64
C VAL A 988 40.91 -31.70 -55.06
N PHE A 989 42.13 -32.21 -55.29
CA PHE A 989 42.76 -32.18 -56.60
C PHE A 989 42.11 -33.19 -57.56
N GLU A 990 41.67 -34.36 -57.08
CA GLU A 990 40.88 -35.30 -57.88
C GLU A 990 39.59 -34.66 -58.42
N TYR A 991 38.86 -33.92 -57.59
CA TYR A 991 37.68 -33.17 -58.04
C TYR A 991 38.03 -32.10 -59.07
N LEU A 992 39.12 -31.35 -58.88
CA LEU A 992 39.56 -30.34 -59.84
C LEU A 992 40.01 -30.96 -61.17
N GLU A 993 40.64 -32.15 -61.15
CA GLU A 993 41.02 -32.92 -62.33
C GLU A 993 39.77 -33.38 -63.11
N ASP A 994 38.74 -33.90 -62.43
CA ASP A 994 37.47 -34.30 -63.04
C ASP A 994 36.72 -33.08 -63.61
N GLY A 995 36.64 -31.99 -62.84
CA GLY A 995 35.98 -30.76 -63.26
C GLY A 995 36.62 -30.11 -64.48
N LEU A 996 37.94 -30.26 -64.68
CA LEU A 996 38.65 -29.75 -65.86
C LEU A 996 38.45 -30.64 -67.10
N ASN A 997 38.24 -31.96 -66.92
CA ASN A 997 37.97 -32.88 -68.03
C ASN A 997 36.59 -32.65 -68.67
N ASP A 998 35.65 -32.08 -67.91
CA ASP A 998 34.26 -31.85 -68.33
C ASP A 998 34.04 -30.50 -69.05
N VAL A 999 35.04 -29.60 -69.11
CA VAL A 999 34.90 -28.27 -69.74
C VAL A 999 35.37 -28.28 -71.20
N ASP A 1000 34.53 -27.78 -72.11
CA ASP A 1000 34.86 -27.65 -73.54
C ASP A 1000 35.86 -26.50 -73.85
N ASP A 1001 35.86 -25.44 -73.04
CA ASP A 1001 36.80 -24.30 -73.14
C ASP A 1001 37.54 -24.05 -71.82
N ILE A 1002 38.87 -24.22 -71.84
CA ILE A 1002 39.77 -24.03 -70.69
C ILE A 1002 39.64 -22.62 -70.10
N LYS A 1003 39.27 -21.62 -70.90
CA LYS A 1003 39.13 -20.23 -70.45
C LYS A 1003 37.96 -20.00 -69.50
N GLU A 1004 36.97 -20.91 -69.46
CA GLU A 1004 35.88 -20.84 -68.49
C GLU A 1004 36.28 -21.40 -67.12
N PHE A 1005 37.43 -22.09 -67.05
CA PHE A 1005 37.95 -22.67 -65.82
C PHE A 1005 38.72 -21.61 -65.01
N PRO A 1006 38.38 -21.39 -63.72
CA PRO A 1006 39.04 -20.36 -62.91
C PRO A 1006 40.57 -20.49 -62.83
N ASN A 1007 41.28 -19.38 -63.02
CA ASN A 1007 42.75 -19.32 -62.96
C ASN A 1007 43.32 -19.86 -61.64
N ILE A 1008 42.64 -19.64 -60.51
CA ILE A 1008 43.10 -20.14 -59.21
C ILE A 1008 43.16 -21.67 -59.14
N TYR A 1009 42.25 -22.36 -59.83
CA TYR A 1009 42.27 -23.82 -59.92
C TYR A 1009 43.42 -24.32 -60.77
N MET A 1010 43.68 -23.65 -61.90
CA MET A 1010 44.80 -23.95 -62.78
C MET A 1010 46.14 -23.76 -62.05
N LEU A 1011 46.28 -22.68 -61.29
CA LEU A 1011 47.45 -22.36 -60.48
C LEU A 1011 47.66 -23.35 -59.32
N ALA A 1012 46.59 -23.77 -58.64
CA ALA A 1012 46.68 -24.77 -57.59
C ALA A 1012 47.05 -26.16 -58.16
N LEU A 1013 46.46 -26.56 -59.28
CA LEU A 1013 46.77 -27.83 -59.96
C LEU A 1013 48.20 -27.86 -60.51
N SER A 1014 48.66 -26.78 -61.15
CA SER A 1014 50.03 -26.71 -61.69
C SER A 1014 51.08 -26.77 -60.57
N LYS A 1015 50.85 -26.07 -59.45
CA LYS A 1015 51.70 -26.13 -58.26
C LYS A 1015 51.63 -27.50 -57.56
N TYR A 1016 50.50 -28.19 -57.62
CA TYR A 1016 50.39 -29.56 -57.10
C TYR A 1016 51.17 -30.57 -57.97
N TYR A 1017 51.06 -30.46 -59.30
CA TYR A 1017 51.82 -31.31 -60.23
C TYR A 1017 53.34 -31.11 -60.11
N SER A 1018 53.79 -29.90 -59.81
CA SER A 1018 55.22 -29.61 -59.63
C SER A 1018 55.84 -30.29 -58.41
N ARG A 1019 55.01 -30.65 -57.41
CA ARG A 1019 55.43 -31.37 -56.19
C ARG A 1019 55.45 -32.90 -56.36
N LYS A 1020 54.89 -33.46 -57.44
CA LYS A 1020 54.86 -34.91 -57.69
C LYS A 1020 56.12 -35.39 -58.41
N GLU A 1021 56.61 -36.59 -58.05
CA GLU A 1021 57.75 -37.22 -58.74
C GLU A 1021 57.39 -37.79 -60.13
N LYS A 1022 56.14 -38.25 -60.32
CA LYS A 1022 55.63 -38.81 -61.59
C LYS A 1022 54.17 -38.44 -61.80
N LEU A 1023 53.82 -38.04 -63.03
CA LEU A 1023 52.45 -37.79 -63.46
C LEU A 1023 51.93 -38.95 -64.31
N ASN A 1024 50.63 -39.23 -64.18
CA ASN A 1024 49.94 -40.20 -65.05
C ASN A 1024 49.63 -39.57 -66.42
N PHE A 1025 49.39 -40.37 -67.48
CA PHE A 1025 49.18 -39.87 -68.84
C PHE A 1025 48.07 -38.80 -68.94
N LYS A 1026 46.97 -38.97 -68.18
CA LYS A 1026 45.89 -37.97 -68.09
C LYS A 1026 46.39 -36.65 -67.47
N GLN A 1027 47.09 -36.74 -66.34
CA GLN A 1027 47.67 -35.59 -65.63
C GLN A 1027 48.72 -34.86 -66.47
N THR A 1028 49.55 -35.57 -67.25
CA THR A 1028 50.53 -34.95 -68.15
C THR A 1028 49.85 -34.10 -69.22
N ARG A 1029 48.75 -34.60 -69.82
CA ARG A 1029 47.97 -33.86 -70.83
C ARG A 1029 47.28 -32.63 -70.21
N LEU A 1030 46.68 -32.78 -69.04
CA LEU A 1030 46.06 -31.66 -68.33
C LEU A 1030 47.09 -30.60 -67.92
N CYS A 1031 48.26 -31.04 -67.43
CA CYS A 1031 49.37 -30.15 -67.12
C CYS A 1031 49.85 -29.38 -68.36
N GLU A 1032 49.94 -30.03 -69.53
CA GLU A 1032 50.33 -29.36 -70.78
C GLU A 1032 49.31 -28.28 -71.19
N MET A 1033 48.02 -28.57 -71.07
CA MET A 1033 46.94 -27.63 -71.34
C MET A 1033 46.95 -26.44 -70.36
N ILE A 1034 47.13 -26.71 -69.06
CA ILE A 1034 47.19 -25.68 -68.01
C ILE A 1034 48.40 -24.78 -68.20
N VAL A 1035 49.61 -25.35 -68.35
CA VAL A 1035 50.85 -24.58 -68.50
C VAL A 1035 50.79 -23.68 -69.72
N LYS A 1036 50.28 -24.19 -70.85
CA LYS A 1036 50.11 -23.40 -72.07
C LYS A 1036 49.18 -22.20 -71.84
N ASN A 1037 48.02 -22.42 -71.21
CA ASN A 1037 47.06 -21.35 -70.96
C ASN A 1037 47.59 -20.31 -69.95
N LEU A 1038 48.29 -20.76 -68.89
CA LEU A 1038 48.93 -19.84 -67.93
C LEU A 1038 50.05 -19.02 -68.59
N CYS A 1039 50.83 -19.61 -69.49
CA CYS A 1039 51.82 -18.87 -70.29
C CYS A 1039 51.17 -17.88 -71.26
N ASP A 1040 50.06 -18.24 -71.92
CA ASP A 1040 49.29 -17.34 -72.80
C ASP A 1040 48.70 -16.13 -72.04
N GLU A 1041 48.48 -16.26 -70.72
CA GLU A 1041 48.01 -15.19 -69.82
C GLU A 1041 49.17 -14.49 -69.05
N ASP A 1042 50.43 -14.69 -69.44
CA ASP A 1042 51.64 -14.14 -68.79
C ASP A 1042 51.78 -14.50 -67.28
N MET A 1043 51.11 -15.56 -66.81
CA MET A 1043 51.14 -16.03 -65.42
C MET A 1043 52.26 -17.05 -65.17
N ILE A 1044 53.51 -16.56 -65.16
CA ILE A 1044 54.71 -17.39 -65.04
C ILE A 1044 55.29 -17.31 -63.62
N PHE A 1045 55.56 -18.48 -63.02
CA PHE A 1045 56.14 -18.62 -61.68
C PHE A 1045 57.39 -19.52 -61.70
N SER A 1046 58.24 -19.41 -60.69
CA SER A 1046 59.47 -20.19 -60.50
C SER A 1046 59.24 -21.71 -60.54
N TYR A 1047 58.11 -22.20 -60.00
CA TYR A 1047 57.76 -23.63 -60.00
C TYR A 1047 57.50 -24.19 -61.41
N PHE A 1048 57.43 -23.36 -62.46
CA PHE A 1048 57.34 -23.84 -63.84
C PHE A 1048 58.62 -24.57 -64.26
N LYS A 1049 59.77 -24.28 -63.63
CA LYS A 1049 61.02 -24.99 -63.90
C LYS A 1049 60.92 -26.48 -63.54
N SER A 1050 60.35 -26.80 -62.39
CA SER A 1050 60.17 -28.19 -61.95
C SER A 1050 59.11 -28.93 -62.76
N LEU A 1051 58.15 -28.22 -63.38
CA LEU A 1051 57.17 -28.79 -64.33
C LEU A 1051 57.79 -29.21 -65.67
N ALA A 1052 58.97 -28.70 -66.02
CA ALA A 1052 59.66 -29.07 -67.27
C ALA A 1052 60.08 -30.54 -67.33
N LYS A 1053 60.08 -31.23 -66.17
CA LYS A 1053 60.24 -32.69 -66.09
C LYS A 1053 59.11 -33.44 -66.80
N PHE A 1054 57.92 -32.83 -66.86
CA PHE A 1054 56.71 -33.48 -67.37
C PHE A 1054 56.18 -32.88 -68.67
N VAL A 1055 56.35 -31.58 -68.89
CA VAL A 1055 55.74 -30.82 -69.99
C VAL A 1055 56.78 -29.92 -70.67
N TYR A 1056 56.56 -29.58 -71.95
CA TYR A 1056 57.37 -28.57 -72.64
C TYR A 1056 57.12 -27.19 -72.04
N VAL A 1057 58.15 -26.60 -71.44
CA VAL A 1057 58.19 -25.21 -70.97
C VAL A 1057 59.18 -24.44 -71.84
N ASP A 1058 58.86 -23.19 -72.18
CA ASP A 1058 59.71 -22.39 -73.06
C ASP A 1058 61.12 -22.22 -72.49
N ARG A 1059 62.10 -22.27 -73.39
CA ARG A 1059 63.53 -22.23 -73.03
C ARG A 1059 63.90 -20.94 -72.31
N ASP A 1060 63.25 -19.83 -72.65
CA ASP A 1060 63.49 -18.53 -72.01
C ASP A 1060 63.12 -18.55 -70.52
N ILE A 1061 62.10 -19.32 -70.11
CA ILE A 1061 61.68 -19.47 -68.72
C ILE A 1061 62.69 -20.34 -67.95
N LEU A 1062 63.18 -21.42 -68.58
CA LEU A 1062 64.17 -22.32 -67.98
C LEU A 1062 65.53 -21.64 -67.72
N GLU A 1063 65.96 -20.79 -68.66
CA GLU A 1063 67.23 -20.06 -68.59
C GLU A 1063 67.19 -18.83 -67.68
N SER A 1064 66.02 -18.45 -67.17
CA SER A 1064 65.86 -17.24 -66.36
C SER A 1064 65.86 -17.54 -64.86
N VAL A 1065 66.44 -16.65 -64.06
CA VAL A 1065 66.34 -16.63 -62.60
C VAL A 1065 65.11 -15.82 -62.19
N PHE A 1066 64.38 -16.28 -61.18
CA PHE A 1066 63.11 -15.70 -60.74
C PHE A 1066 63.28 -14.97 -59.41
N ILE A 1067 62.67 -13.79 -59.30
CA ILE A 1067 62.38 -13.12 -58.04
C ILE A 1067 60.87 -13.13 -57.86
N GLU A 1068 60.40 -13.75 -56.79
CA GLU A 1068 59.00 -13.75 -56.39
C GLU A 1068 58.85 -13.02 -55.05
N TYR A 1069 57.88 -12.13 -54.98
CA TYR A 1069 57.55 -11.44 -53.75
C TYR A 1069 56.05 -11.42 -53.51
N LYS A 1070 55.64 -11.84 -52.32
CA LYS A 1070 54.25 -11.79 -51.86
C LYS A 1070 54.06 -10.54 -50.98
N GLY A 1071 53.21 -9.60 -51.39
CA GLY A 1071 52.95 -8.39 -50.61
C GLY A 1071 51.69 -7.62 -51.04
N GLU A 1072 50.91 -7.14 -50.08
CA GLU A 1072 49.56 -6.57 -50.29
C GLU A 1072 49.54 -5.07 -50.70
N LYS A 1073 50.68 -4.43 -50.98
CA LYS A 1073 50.75 -2.95 -50.98
C LYS A 1073 51.00 -2.31 -52.34
N GLU A 1074 50.28 -1.23 -52.62
CA GLU A 1074 50.52 -0.35 -53.77
C GLU A 1074 51.89 0.36 -53.68
N GLY A 1075 52.50 0.61 -54.84
CA GLY A 1075 53.78 1.32 -54.97
C GLY A 1075 55.02 0.46 -54.72
N ILE A 1076 54.94 -0.85 -54.92
CA ILE A 1076 56.09 -1.75 -54.88
C ILE A 1076 56.93 -1.57 -56.15
N VAL A 1077 58.21 -1.31 -55.96
CA VAL A 1077 59.20 -1.16 -57.02
C VAL A 1077 60.39 -2.07 -56.73
N LEU A 1078 60.93 -2.68 -57.78
CA LEU A 1078 62.11 -3.53 -57.69
C LEU A 1078 63.34 -2.72 -58.12
N ASN A 1079 64.23 -2.44 -57.18
CA ASN A 1079 65.54 -1.89 -57.48
C ASN A 1079 66.51 -3.05 -57.65
N SER A 1080 67.12 -3.20 -58.81
CA SER A 1080 67.95 -4.36 -59.11
C SER A 1080 69.30 -3.94 -59.70
N LYS A 1081 70.35 -4.70 -59.41
CA LYS A 1081 71.65 -4.58 -60.09
C LYS A 1081 72.23 -5.97 -60.33
N ILE A 1082 73.04 -6.08 -61.38
CA ILE A 1082 73.72 -7.32 -61.76
C ILE A 1082 75.21 -7.07 -61.61
N LEU A 1083 75.84 -7.76 -60.66
CA LEU A 1083 77.29 -7.70 -60.43
C LEU A 1083 77.98 -8.76 -61.30
N PRO A 1084 79.13 -8.47 -61.97
CA PRO A 1084 79.95 -7.25 -61.88
C PRO A 1084 79.63 -6.17 -62.94
N LEU A 1085 78.59 -6.35 -63.76
CA LEU A 1085 78.24 -5.46 -64.87
C LEU A 1085 77.91 -4.02 -64.44
N SER A 1086 77.21 -3.84 -63.31
CA SER A 1086 76.81 -2.53 -62.80
C SER A 1086 76.80 -2.49 -61.27
N ASP A 1087 77.40 -1.45 -60.70
CA ASP A 1087 77.37 -1.16 -59.26
C ASP A 1087 76.15 -0.29 -58.85
N ILE A 1088 75.35 0.18 -59.80
CA ILE A 1088 74.23 1.10 -59.57
C ILE A 1088 72.91 0.33 -59.62
N PHE A 1089 72.08 0.48 -58.59
CA PHE A 1089 70.71 -0.03 -58.58
C PHE A 1089 69.85 0.71 -59.60
N GLU A 1090 69.27 -0.02 -60.54
CA GLU A 1090 68.30 0.49 -61.51
C GLU A 1090 66.88 0.19 -61.02
N GLU A 1091 65.99 1.17 -61.21
CA GLU A 1091 64.58 1.04 -60.90
C GLU A 1091 63.88 0.26 -62.02
N GLU A 1092 63.29 -0.89 -61.69
CA GLU A 1092 62.68 -1.78 -62.65
C GLU A 1092 61.20 -2.03 -62.37
N GLU A 1093 60.45 -2.21 -63.45
CA GLU A 1093 59.06 -2.65 -63.38
C GLU A 1093 58.99 -4.07 -62.82
N PHE A 1094 58.29 -4.19 -61.68
CA PHE A 1094 57.98 -5.46 -61.02
C PHE A 1094 56.50 -5.78 -61.26
N PRO A 1095 56.17 -6.59 -62.28
CA PRO A 1095 54.78 -6.83 -62.63
C PRO A 1095 54.10 -7.67 -61.56
N ASN A 1096 52.88 -7.27 -61.22
CA ASN A 1096 51.97 -8.06 -60.39
C ASN A 1096 51.31 -9.13 -61.27
N VAL A 1097 51.77 -10.37 -61.13
CA VAL A 1097 51.38 -11.48 -62.02
C VAL A 1097 50.07 -12.11 -61.56
N TYR A 1098 49.83 -12.20 -60.26
CA TYR A 1098 48.56 -12.69 -59.72
C TYR A 1098 48.29 -12.14 -58.31
N LYS A 1099 47.20 -11.36 -58.17
CA LYS A 1099 46.75 -10.69 -56.93
C LYS A 1099 47.83 -9.88 -56.20
N ASN A 1100 48.59 -10.52 -55.30
CA ASN A 1100 49.62 -9.90 -54.46
C ASN A 1100 51.00 -10.53 -54.68
N ILE A 1101 51.16 -11.28 -55.78
CA ILE A 1101 52.41 -11.95 -56.15
C ILE A 1101 53.05 -11.20 -57.30
N PHE A 1102 54.19 -10.58 -57.00
CA PHE A 1102 55.04 -9.90 -57.96
C PHE A 1102 56.12 -10.86 -58.41
N VAL A 1103 56.28 -11.01 -59.73
CA VAL A 1103 57.27 -11.92 -60.30
C VAL A 1103 58.06 -11.21 -61.38
N LYS A 1104 59.39 -11.29 -61.29
CA LYS A 1104 60.29 -10.86 -62.36
C LYS A 1104 61.28 -11.97 -62.61
N TYR A 1105 61.59 -12.21 -63.88
CA TYR A 1105 62.63 -13.14 -64.25
C TYR A 1105 63.59 -12.53 -65.27
N LYS A 1106 64.86 -12.91 -65.16
CA LYS A 1106 65.95 -12.46 -66.05
C LYS A 1106 66.94 -13.57 -66.30
N LYS A 1107 67.58 -13.55 -67.48
CA LYS A 1107 68.72 -14.40 -67.76
C LYS A 1107 69.97 -13.77 -67.15
N ILE A 1108 70.63 -14.51 -66.26
CA ILE A 1108 71.91 -14.12 -65.65
C ILE A 1108 72.91 -15.26 -65.85
N PHE A 1109 74.18 -14.93 -66.06
CA PHE A 1109 75.27 -15.90 -66.18
C PHE A 1109 75.67 -16.46 -64.81
N ALA A 1110 76.45 -17.54 -64.78
CA ALA A 1110 76.83 -18.20 -63.53
C ALA A 1110 77.71 -17.32 -62.61
N ASP A 1111 78.52 -16.44 -63.20
CA ASP A 1111 79.38 -15.49 -62.49
C ASP A 1111 78.63 -14.20 -62.07
N GLU A 1112 77.38 -14.04 -62.52
CA GLU A 1112 76.56 -12.87 -62.23
C GLU A 1112 75.72 -13.05 -60.97
N ILE A 1113 75.67 -11.99 -60.16
CA ILE A 1113 74.82 -11.94 -58.96
C ILE A 1113 73.74 -10.89 -59.17
N TRP A 1114 72.48 -11.33 -59.13
CA TRP A 1114 71.34 -10.43 -59.17
C TRP A 1114 70.98 -9.96 -57.76
N GLU A 1115 71.54 -8.82 -57.35
CA GLU A 1115 71.21 -8.19 -56.07
C GLU A 1115 69.97 -7.31 -56.25
N TYR A 1116 68.96 -7.51 -55.42
CA TYR A 1116 67.69 -6.81 -55.52
C TYR A 1116 67.21 -6.24 -54.19
N GLN A 1117 66.61 -5.06 -54.26
CA GLN A 1117 65.97 -4.34 -53.17
C GLN A 1117 64.52 -4.06 -53.54
N ILE A 1118 63.60 -4.62 -52.77
CA ILE A 1118 62.17 -4.35 -52.94
C ILE A 1118 61.84 -3.14 -52.09
N VAL A 1119 61.43 -2.05 -52.73
CA VAL A 1119 61.11 -0.79 -52.06
C VAL A 1119 59.65 -0.45 -52.24
N GLN A 1120 59.05 0.09 -51.19
CA GLN A 1120 57.71 0.67 -51.25
C GLN A 1120 57.84 2.19 -51.35
N ASN A 1121 57.32 2.78 -52.41
CA ASN A 1121 57.29 4.23 -52.59
C ASN A 1121 55.86 4.74 -52.45
N VAL A 1122 55.54 5.33 -51.30
CA VAL A 1122 54.25 6.00 -51.05
C VAL A 1122 54.53 7.45 -50.68
N ASP A 1123 54.01 8.40 -51.49
CA ASP A 1123 54.13 9.85 -51.28
C ASP A 1123 55.57 10.35 -51.00
N GLY A 1124 56.58 9.76 -51.65
CA GLY A 1124 57.98 10.17 -51.53
C GLY A 1124 58.74 9.61 -50.32
N ASN A 1125 58.10 8.77 -49.50
CA ASN A 1125 58.78 7.99 -48.47
C ASN A 1125 59.11 6.59 -49.00
N VAL A 1126 60.39 6.34 -49.26
CA VAL A 1126 60.90 5.04 -49.72
C VAL A 1126 61.20 4.16 -48.51
N LYS A 1127 60.49 3.02 -48.39
CA LYS A 1127 60.75 2.01 -47.36
C LYS A 1127 61.25 0.72 -48.00
N VAL A 1128 62.44 0.26 -47.63
CA VAL A 1128 62.96 -1.05 -48.06
C VAL A 1128 62.20 -2.16 -47.34
N LEU A 1129 61.57 -3.05 -48.10
CA LEU A 1129 60.78 -4.18 -47.62
C LEU A 1129 61.61 -5.47 -47.56
N ALA A 1130 62.44 -5.72 -48.57
CA ALA A 1130 63.34 -6.87 -48.64
C ALA A 1130 64.62 -6.50 -49.41
N ASN A 1131 65.74 -7.11 -49.05
CA ASN A 1131 67.02 -6.98 -49.75
C ASN A 1131 67.69 -8.37 -49.76
N ASP A 1132 67.95 -8.92 -50.94
CA ASP A 1132 68.56 -10.23 -51.09
C ASP A 1132 69.34 -10.34 -52.41
N CYS A 1133 70.08 -11.43 -52.58
CA CYS A 1133 70.86 -11.71 -53.79
C CYS A 1133 70.46 -13.07 -54.35
N VAL A 1134 70.18 -13.16 -55.65
CA VAL A 1134 69.93 -14.43 -56.34
C VAL A 1134 71.04 -14.71 -57.32
N GLN A 1135 71.56 -15.93 -57.31
CA GLN A 1135 72.51 -16.45 -58.31
C GLN A 1135 71.81 -17.51 -59.17
N PHE A 1136 72.41 -17.82 -60.31
CA PHE A 1136 71.94 -18.90 -61.16
C PHE A 1136 72.19 -20.25 -60.47
N GLU A 1137 71.12 -20.96 -60.07
CA GLU A 1137 71.20 -22.35 -59.62
C GLU A 1137 70.69 -23.31 -60.70
N LYS A 1138 71.46 -24.38 -60.93
CA LYS A 1138 71.12 -25.44 -61.88
C LYS A 1138 70.31 -26.54 -61.22
N GLU A 1139 69.10 -26.79 -61.71
CA GLU A 1139 68.33 -27.98 -61.36
C GLU A 1139 68.81 -29.22 -62.16
N GLU A 1140 68.94 -30.37 -61.48
CA GLU A 1140 69.58 -31.60 -61.98
C GLU A 1140 68.99 -32.18 -63.29
N ASP A 1141 67.76 -31.83 -63.66
CA ASP A 1141 67.01 -32.45 -64.77
C ASP A 1141 66.80 -31.54 -66.01
N THR A 1142 67.49 -30.40 -66.08
CA THR A 1142 67.33 -29.46 -67.20
C THR A 1142 67.97 -29.99 -68.50
N ARG A 1143 67.17 -30.15 -69.56
CA ARG A 1143 67.67 -30.46 -70.91
C ARG A 1143 68.60 -29.34 -71.37
N GLU A 1144 69.88 -29.66 -71.51
CA GLU A 1144 71.00 -28.78 -71.82
C GLU A 1144 70.72 -27.76 -72.95
N SER A 1145 70.35 -26.54 -72.55
CA SER A 1145 70.28 -25.39 -73.44
C SER A 1145 71.68 -24.77 -73.66
N ARG A 1146 71.82 -23.97 -74.73
CA ARG A 1146 73.09 -23.28 -75.06
C ARG A 1146 73.55 -22.36 -73.92
N PHE A 1147 72.63 -21.65 -73.29
CA PHE A 1147 72.91 -20.77 -72.15
C PHE A 1147 73.36 -21.55 -70.91
N ILE A 1148 72.67 -22.66 -70.60
CA ILE A 1148 73.04 -23.55 -69.49
C ILE A 1148 74.41 -24.16 -69.73
N LEU A 1149 74.74 -24.56 -70.97
CA LEU A 1149 76.06 -25.09 -71.35
C LEU A 1149 77.18 -24.06 -71.20
N ILE A 1150 76.90 -22.78 -71.44
CA ILE A 1150 77.86 -21.68 -71.22
C ILE A 1150 78.13 -21.52 -69.72
N ASN A 1151 77.08 -21.41 -68.90
CA ASN A 1151 77.20 -21.34 -67.43
C ASN A 1151 77.94 -22.57 -66.88
N ASP A 1152 77.63 -23.76 -67.38
CA ASP A 1152 78.28 -25.03 -67.05
C ASP A 1152 79.76 -25.13 -67.45
N MET A 1153 80.19 -24.34 -68.45
CA MET A 1153 81.59 -24.25 -68.89
C MET A 1153 82.37 -23.26 -68.03
N GLU A 1154 81.69 -22.26 -67.48
CA GLU A 1154 82.25 -21.21 -66.61
C GLU A 1154 82.39 -21.67 -65.15
N ASP A 1155 81.47 -22.50 -64.65
CA ASP A 1155 81.50 -23.11 -63.30
C ASP A 1155 82.53 -24.24 -63.12
N LEU A 1156 83.26 -24.64 -64.16
CA LEU A 1156 84.27 -25.71 -64.08
C LEU A 1156 85.57 -25.19 -63.42
N PRO A 1157 86.06 -25.80 -62.32
CA PRO A 1157 87.29 -25.35 -61.66
C PRO A 1157 88.53 -25.54 -62.57
N GLU A 1158 89.50 -24.61 -62.47
CA GLU A 1158 90.75 -24.64 -63.24
C GLU A 1158 91.45 -26.01 -63.10
N GLY A 1159 91.61 -26.73 -64.22
CA GLY A 1159 92.30 -28.04 -64.28
C GLY A 1159 91.52 -29.22 -64.87
N LYS A 1160 90.27 -29.02 -65.34
CA LYS A 1160 89.43 -30.05 -66.00
C LYS A 1160 89.22 -29.84 -67.51
N ASP A 1161 90.32 -29.71 -68.26
CA ASP A 1161 90.29 -29.42 -69.71
C ASP A 1161 89.53 -30.45 -70.57
N GLU A 1162 89.42 -31.71 -70.13
CA GLU A 1162 88.68 -32.76 -70.88
C GLU A 1162 87.15 -32.64 -70.78
N GLU A 1163 86.62 -32.27 -69.61
CA GLU A 1163 85.18 -32.03 -69.43
C GLU A 1163 84.76 -30.74 -70.15
N MET A 1164 85.60 -29.71 -70.07
CA MET A 1164 85.42 -28.47 -70.82
C MET A 1164 85.40 -28.73 -72.34
N LYS A 1165 86.37 -29.50 -72.86
CA LYS A 1165 86.38 -29.88 -74.29
C LYS A 1165 85.12 -30.61 -74.73
N LYS A 1166 84.62 -31.57 -73.93
CA LYS A 1166 83.40 -32.32 -74.25
C LYS A 1166 82.18 -31.39 -74.36
N LYS A 1167 81.95 -30.56 -73.34
CA LYS A 1167 80.86 -29.57 -73.34
C LYS A 1167 81.01 -28.54 -74.46
N LEU A 1168 82.24 -28.14 -74.80
CA LEU A 1168 82.53 -27.20 -75.89
C LEU A 1168 82.28 -27.84 -77.27
N THR A 1169 82.59 -29.14 -77.45
CA THR A 1169 82.16 -29.88 -78.65
C THR A 1169 80.65 -30.04 -78.73
N GLU A 1170 79.95 -30.30 -77.62
CA GLU A 1170 78.49 -30.37 -77.62
C GLU A 1170 77.85 -29.01 -77.91
N PHE A 1171 78.44 -27.93 -77.39
CA PHE A 1171 78.04 -26.57 -77.70
C PHE A 1171 78.22 -26.25 -79.19
N ILE A 1172 79.41 -26.48 -79.75
CA ILE A 1172 79.70 -26.27 -81.18
C ILE A 1172 78.81 -27.16 -82.06
N TYR A 1173 78.60 -28.41 -81.67
CA TYR A 1173 77.73 -29.34 -82.40
C TYR A 1173 76.27 -28.86 -82.39
N LYS A 1174 75.78 -28.36 -81.25
CA LYS A 1174 74.44 -27.74 -81.16
C LYS A 1174 74.37 -26.42 -81.93
N ASP A 1175 75.44 -25.65 -82.00
CA ASP A 1175 75.52 -24.39 -82.74
C ASP A 1175 75.51 -24.64 -84.26
N GLU A 1176 76.33 -25.58 -84.74
CA GLU A 1176 76.28 -26.06 -86.14
C GLU A 1176 74.94 -26.71 -86.47
N LEU A 1177 74.32 -27.46 -85.56
CA LEU A 1177 72.98 -28.02 -85.76
C LEU A 1177 71.93 -26.92 -85.93
N VAL A 1178 72.01 -25.83 -85.16
CA VAL A 1178 71.09 -24.71 -85.27
C VAL A 1178 71.34 -23.97 -86.58
N ASP A 1179 72.60 -23.67 -86.92
CA ASP A 1179 72.93 -23.00 -88.19
C ASP A 1179 72.51 -23.83 -89.40
N ASN A 1180 72.52 -25.17 -89.29
CA ASN A 1180 72.06 -26.08 -90.35
C ASN A 1180 70.54 -26.29 -90.38
N LEU A 1181 69.85 -26.26 -89.22
CA LEU A 1181 68.40 -26.49 -89.11
C LEU A 1181 67.57 -25.21 -89.28
N PHE A 1182 68.15 -24.04 -88.96
CA PHE A 1182 67.51 -22.73 -89.00
C PHE A 1182 68.34 -21.78 -89.88
N VAL A 1183 68.38 -22.05 -91.18
CA VAL A 1183 68.77 -21.04 -92.17
C VAL A 1183 67.65 -19.97 -92.18
N LEU A 1184 68.01 -18.72 -91.87
CA LEU A 1184 67.13 -17.54 -91.89
C LEU A 1184 66.13 -17.57 -93.06
N ILE A 1185 64.84 -17.68 -92.73
CA ILE A 1185 63.72 -17.13 -93.51
C ILE A 1185 63.06 -16.07 -92.66
#